data_AF-A0A4S4MQ41-F1
#
_entry.id   AF-A0A4S4MQ41-F1
#
_cell.length_a   1.000
_cell.length_b   1.000
_cell.length_c   1.000
_cell.angle_alpha   90.00
_cell.angle_beta   90.00
_cell.angle_gamma   90.00
#
_symmetry.space_group_name_H-M   'P 1'
#
loop_
_entity.id
_entity.type
_entity.pdbx_description
1 polymer ?
#
loop_
_entity_poly.entity_id
_entity_poly.type
_entity_poly.pdbx_seq_one_letter_code
_entity_poly.pdbx_strand_id
1 'polypeptide(L)'
;MGLGERGGHGVGRFNAGKLNSYLHGLNRKLQEENEGLVERLRGYEDKFGEMGEGEGTESEGTGSANSAAAQQPAGRRFSGGGRRVSAVPLGLNDVVEEADEVWGEEKAALEEMIDELKEALERSNAERDEADKMLEDERAERAMDKDRWRERMGEVEKGVEGIVRELENKQREAEQRVKALEGEKALAVKGLERQLSEVVSERDVLVGRLQQTESALEGGKGLGAELDAANERVSKAMSELKSANLQIQDLEDEVSRASNKYDKLETELREERRHTNELQTELGAARNKASQTLQRVIALEANIKSIQAELEESKAYVVQLEDEAHSIVERVEMQQEELAQSSEKLEALAEELNQERERSNQLEAEADRAGELARQLEDALEAAEERMHSDEEQVVALKSKVAALERELDKSQPTHFGMDSDARADIDALENELGEANKEISRLTTLLSQSPARKAIEKAKDSKIELLEKEKEDLHERLRSLKNNSIAAMTTPHKLANGSGISPMHRQILAMSFRSPKTPGGPMRDLSWLQTTINDPTTAPLFQEIERLQQELDRANESIDEKLDRLEDAGLGVVSLTNLLEDAKGRIRTLENQIDRLTRREERQHRRLEKLRCQKCRIKVDLKGLTSSIGDESSILEASTMSLPEEPPTPPTKTSEKLRINLQAVNRQLAAMQDQWEEERHKLTGENAVLQDATKRLNAEVRNAKSELQRYVETERAGERGKAAMQSELDRARRTVGELESELKEERGRLRELMTEQSKAERRKEQVVLQLRRTESDMTDVKDHLLKMKQENHTLEAELRGNSNIEQKARHLEMKVAENADTIEQLRQERSLLVEDHKKLQKRYSEVSEHVNKIREEHAASQTSHDNRRHQLDLQVLEVEDLRRALSQQSSELQRAEEENARIKSEKSDVARTVASLEADLRRVKRDAEAFGGDLKALRDQKERLEREKKDEEAKVERAQKQTQSQIRILKEELQATKARVRDTEAGLQNHVCAADESQLTVLRLQHKNECKGLIVQIRYLKAKFTRESTLRSDLGFQKRYLLALLARCERTETRILAIIATIGYPATEPVPSRRKTRTLKSVVMSVLFVGRARRASEAWREQCSSKDAIAAALQDVRRRRVAITPNPSGNGNAVAGSSKDRS
;
A
#
# COMPACT_ATOMS: atom_id res chain seq x y z
N MET A 1 -23.38 35.76 -39.46
CA MET A 1 -23.17 37.22 -39.53
C MET A 1 -22.85 37.71 -38.13
N GLY A 2 -21.82 38.54 -37.97
CA GLY A 2 -21.09 38.68 -36.70
C GLY A 2 -21.20 40.02 -35.97
N LEU A 3 -20.31 40.10 -34.96
CA LEU A 3 -19.75 41.24 -34.21
C LEU A 3 -20.50 41.76 -32.96
N GLY A 4 -19.76 41.83 -31.83
CA GLY A 4 -20.06 42.74 -30.70
C GLY A 4 -19.57 42.34 -29.29
N GLU A 5 -18.27 42.47 -29.01
CA GLU A 5 -17.61 42.96 -27.77
C GLU A 5 -18.20 42.75 -26.35
N ARG A 6 -17.45 42.04 -25.47
CA ARG A 6 -16.70 42.56 -24.29
C ARG A 6 -16.41 41.47 -23.22
N GLY A 7 -15.14 41.36 -22.80
CA GLY A 7 -14.73 40.88 -21.48
C GLY A 7 -14.12 39.47 -21.41
N GLY A 8 -12.79 39.38 -21.46
CA GLY A 8 -12.06 38.12 -21.24
C GLY A 8 -10.54 38.31 -21.13
N HIS A 9 -10.10 38.97 -20.06
CA HIS A 9 -8.70 39.00 -19.64
C HIS A 9 -8.27 37.64 -19.07
N GLY A 10 -7.01 37.25 -19.32
CA GLY A 10 -6.20 36.63 -18.27
C GLY A 10 -5.67 35.22 -18.47
N VAL A 11 -5.05 34.90 -19.62
CA VAL A 11 -3.99 33.87 -19.61
C VAL A 11 -2.74 34.54 -19.02
N GLY A 12 -2.35 34.09 -17.83
CA GLY A 12 -1.30 34.68 -17.01
C GLY A 12 0.03 34.74 -17.74
N ARG A 13 0.43 35.95 -18.14
CA ARG A 13 1.82 36.26 -18.48
C ARG A 13 2.67 35.98 -17.25
N PHE A 14 3.65 35.09 -17.40
CA PHE A 14 4.77 34.91 -16.49
C PHE A 14 5.31 36.30 -16.12
N ASN A 15 5.08 36.70 -14.87
CA ASN A 15 5.38 38.04 -14.41
C ASN A 15 6.86 38.07 -14.02
N ALA A 16 7.73 38.21 -15.00
CA ALA A 16 9.18 38.27 -14.82
C ALA A 16 9.60 39.32 -13.78
N GLY A 17 8.79 40.38 -13.59
CA GLY A 17 8.98 41.36 -12.51
C GLY A 17 8.86 40.77 -11.12
N LYS A 18 7.93 39.82 -10.87
CA LYS A 18 7.80 39.14 -9.57
C LYS A 18 8.96 38.19 -9.32
N LEU A 19 9.43 37.47 -10.34
CA LEU A 19 10.64 36.65 -10.24
C LEU A 19 11.85 37.53 -9.94
N ASN A 20 11.99 38.67 -10.62
CA ASN A 20 13.13 39.56 -10.41
C ASN A 20 13.06 40.21 -9.01
N SER A 21 11.89 40.61 -8.53
CA SER A 21 11.70 41.08 -7.15
C SER A 21 11.98 39.99 -6.11
N TYR A 22 11.64 38.73 -6.40
CA TYR A 22 11.95 37.60 -5.53
C TYR A 22 13.45 37.29 -5.53
N LEU A 23 14.12 37.30 -6.68
CA LEU A 23 15.57 37.12 -6.80
C LEU A 23 16.34 38.28 -6.17
N HIS A 24 15.87 39.53 -6.29
CA HIS A 24 16.45 40.67 -5.58
C HIS A 24 16.21 40.59 -4.07
N GLY A 25 15.04 40.11 -3.64
CA GLY A 25 14.75 39.84 -2.23
C GLY A 25 15.62 38.71 -1.66
N LEU A 26 15.85 37.66 -2.45
CA LEU A 26 16.73 36.55 -2.08
C LEU A 26 18.18 36.99 -2.01
N ASN A 27 18.67 37.74 -3.01
CA ASN A 27 20.02 38.29 -2.99
C ASN A 27 20.21 39.27 -1.83
N ARG A 28 19.19 40.07 -1.49
CA ARG A 28 19.23 40.96 -0.33
C ARG A 28 19.29 40.18 0.98
N LYS A 29 18.51 39.11 1.13
CA LYS A 29 18.57 38.23 2.31
C LYS A 29 19.90 37.50 2.42
N LEU A 30 20.43 36.98 1.30
CA LEU A 30 21.77 36.37 1.27
C LEU A 30 22.87 37.39 1.54
N GLN A 31 22.70 38.66 1.14
CA GLN A 31 23.60 39.74 1.54
C GLN A 31 23.50 40.03 3.03
N GLU A 32 22.30 40.15 3.59
CA GLU A 32 22.06 40.39 5.03
C GLU A 32 22.59 39.21 5.88
N GLU A 33 22.44 37.97 5.41
CA GLU A 33 23.00 36.78 6.05
C GLU A 33 24.53 36.73 5.96
N ASN A 34 25.11 37.07 4.80
CA ASN A 34 26.56 37.16 4.66
C ASN A 34 27.13 38.31 5.51
N GLU A 35 26.47 39.47 5.57
CA GLU A 35 26.84 40.58 6.46
C GLU A 35 26.76 40.14 7.93
N GLY A 36 25.72 39.39 8.32
CA GLY A 36 25.59 38.84 9.67
C GLY A 36 26.57 37.70 9.99
N LEU A 37 27.05 36.96 8.99
CA LEU A 37 28.12 35.98 9.14
C LEU A 37 29.49 36.67 9.24
N VAL A 38 29.70 37.73 8.47
CA VAL A 38 30.91 38.56 8.56
C VAL A 38 30.97 39.31 9.89
N GLU A 39 29.86 39.85 10.40
CA GLU A 39 29.82 40.45 11.75
C GLU A 39 30.05 39.42 12.85
N ARG A 40 29.54 38.19 12.68
CA ARG A 40 29.84 37.09 13.61
C ARG A 40 31.31 36.70 13.54
N LEU A 41 31.88 36.52 12.35
CA LEU A 41 33.31 36.23 12.16
C LEU A 41 34.18 37.36 12.71
N ARG A 42 33.82 38.62 12.48
CA ARG A 42 34.51 39.78 13.04
C ARG A 42 34.36 39.84 14.56
N GLY A 43 33.19 39.49 15.10
CA GLY A 43 32.99 39.35 16.53
C GLY A 43 33.74 38.16 17.13
N TYR A 44 33.99 37.10 16.36
CA TYR A 44 34.87 35.99 16.74
C TYR A 44 36.35 36.41 16.65
N GLU A 45 36.76 37.13 15.61
CA GLU A 45 38.11 37.69 15.46
C GLU A 45 38.39 38.76 16.53
N ASP A 46 37.44 39.60 16.91
CA ASP A 46 37.59 40.56 17.99
C ASP A 46 37.62 39.87 19.37
N LYS A 47 36.90 38.76 19.55
CA LYS A 47 36.86 38.01 20.83
C LYS A 47 37.99 36.99 21.00
N PHE A 48 38.56 36.48 19.90
CA PHE A 48 39.57 35.43 19.92
C PHE A 48 40.88 35.82 19.23
N GLY A 49 40.89 36.88 18.42
CA GLY A 49 42.08 37.41 17.74
C GLY A 49 42.92 38.37 18.60
N GLU A 50 42.44 38.84 19.75
CA GLU A 50 43.26 39.64 20.69
C GLU A 50 44.23 38.78 21.54
N MET A 51 44.25 37.45 21.39
CA MET A 51 45.14 36.55 22.14
C MET A 51 46.26 35.90 21.33
N GLY A 52 46.55 36.39 20.13
CA GLY A 52 47.67 35.87 19.35
C GLY A 52 48.01 36.74 18.16
N GLU A 53 48.83 37.76 18.37
CA GLU A 53 49.94 38.20 17.50
C GLU A 53 50.28 39.66 17.78
N GLY A 54 51.28 39.85 18.65
CA GLY A 54 52.07 41.06 18.67
C GLY A 54 53.12 41.02 17.55
N GLU A 55 53.17 42.11 16.79
CA GLU A 55 54.30 42.66 16.04
C GLU A 55 54.83 41.85 14.83
N GLY A 56 54.53 42.35 13.62
CA GLY A 56 55.22 41.87 12.41
C GLY A 56 54.80 42.43 11.06
N THR A 57 54.89 43.75 10.87
CA THR A 57 55.19 44.43 9.58
C THR A 57 54.23 44.30 8.38
N GLU A 58 53.46 45.38 8.19
CA GLU A 58 53.20 46.15 6.96
C GLU A 58 53.80 45.63 5.62
N SER A 59 52.96 45.45 4.60
CA SER A 59 53.13 46.11 3.28
C SER A 59 51.90 45.91 2.37
N GLU A 60 51.29 47.04 1.99
CA GLU A 60 50.66 47.41 0.72
C GLU A 60 50.42 46.28 -0.31
N GLY A 61 49.21 46.05 -0.84
CA GLY A 61 48.39 47.02 -1.56
C GLY A 61 48.10 46.48 -2.98
N THR A 62 46.91 46.78 -3.49
CA THR A 62 46.48 46.66 -4.91
C THR A 62 46.01 45.30 -5.45
N GLY A 63 44.69 45.19 -5.63
CA GLY A 63 44.13 45.35 -6.97
C GLY A 63 44.02 44.11 -7.88
N SER A 64 42.79 43.58 -7.95
CA SER A 64 42.03 43.41 -9.19
C SER A 64 42.51 42.42 -10.27
N ALA A 65 41.71 41.36 -10.40
CA ALA A 65 41.09 40.86 -11.65
C ALA A 65 41.89 40.06 -12.69
N ASN A 66 41.14 39.10 -13.25
CA ASN A 66 41.34 38.33 -14.49
C ASN A 66 42.32 37.16 -14.39
N SER A 67 42.10 35.98 -14.98
CA SER A 67 41.11 35.47 -15.94
C SER A 67 41.38 33.96 -16.05
N ALA A 68 40.33 33.14 -16.00
CA ALA A 68 39.88 32.29 -17.11
C ALA A 68 40.86 31.24 -17.68
N ALA A 69 40.33 30.02 -17.70
CA ALA A 69 40.36 29.08 -18.82
C ALA A 69 41.62 28.19 -19.03
N ALA A 70 41.35 26.90 -18.78
CA ALA A 70 41.36 25.83 -19.78
C ALA A 70 42.58 24.88 -19.85
N GLN A 71 42.19 23.60 -19.85
CA GLN A 71 42.72 22.45 -20.57
C GLN A 71 43.88 21.64 -19.95
N GLN A 72 43.52 20.36 -19.75
CA GLN A 72 44.33 19.13 -19.63
C GLN A 72 45.51 19.06 -20.65
N PRO A 73 46.43 18.04 -20.65
CA PRO A 73 46.39 16.73 -19.97
C PRO A 73 47.75 16.16 -19.44
N ALA A 74 47.64 15.00 -18.78
CA ALA A 74 48.57 13.85 -18.74
C ALA A 74 49.99 13.97 -18.12
N GLY A 75 50.32 13.00 -17.26
CA GLY A 75 51.64 12.35 -17.29
C GLY A 75 52.34 12.03 -15.96
N ARG A 76 52.19 10.79 -15.49
CA ARG A 76 53.23 9.86 -14.96
C ARG A 76 54.55 10.43 -14.36
N ARG A 77 54.86 10.01 -13.13
CA ARG A 77 56.08 9.25 -12.64
C ARG A 77 56.34 9.59 -11.16
N PHE A 78 56.30 8.62 -10.22
CA PHE A 78 57.37 7.69 -9.80
C PHE A 78 58.57 8.34 -9.05
N SER A 79 58.80 7.85 -7.83
CA SER A 79 60.00 7.92 -6.96
C SER A 79 60.41 9.31 -6.47
N GLY A 80 60.91 9.52 -5.25
CA GLY A 80 61.42 8.62 -4.23
C GLY A 80 62.45 9.38 -3.37
N GLY A 81 62.76 8.83 -2.20
CA GLY A 81 63.87 9.26 -1.34
C GLY A 81 63.46 10.35 -0.33
N GLY A 82 63.64 10.22 0.99
CA GLY A 82 64.50 9.32 1.76
C GLY A 82 65.59 10.12 2.47
N ARG A 83 65.76 9.84 3.78
CA ARG A 83 66.88 10.19 4.69
C ARG A 83 66.87 11.63 5.23
N ARG A 84 67.28 11.95 6.47
CA ARG A 84 67.88 11.25 7.64
C ARG A 84 67.81 12.25 8.82
N VAL A 85 67.38 11.86 10.03
CA VAL A 85 68.17 11.44 11.22
C VAL A 85 68.86 12.57 12.04
N SER A 86 68.75 12.42 13.38
CA SER A 86 69.55 12.92 14.52
C SER A 86 69.13 14.26 15.15
N ALA A 87 69.10 14.49 16.48
CA ALA A 87 69.47 13.68 17.66
C ALA A 87 69.16 14.45 18.99
N VAL A 88 68.81 13.72 20.07
CA VAL A 88 69.33 13.82 21.49
C VAL A 88 68.71 14.89 22.44
N PRO A 89 68.62 14.70 23.80
CA PRO A 89 68.24 13.54 24.66
C PRO A 89 67.47 13.91 25.98
N LEU A 90 67.01 12.93 26.78
CA LEU A 90 66.83 12.86 28.27
C LEU A 90 65.96 11.61 28.54
N GLY A 91 66.21 10.62 29.42
CA GLY A 91 67.18 10.41 30.47
C GLY A 91 66.48 9.88 31.75
N LEU A 92 66.08 8.61 31.81
CA LEU A 92 65.61 7.83 33.00
C LEU A 92 65.39 6.37 32.53
N ASN A 93 66.31 5.41 32.64
CA ASN A 93 67.00 4.74 33.76
C ASN A 93 66.15 3.67 34.49
N ASP A 94 66.53 2.41 34.23
CA ASP A 94 66.36 1.15 34.98
C ASP A 94 64.98 0.69 35.48
N VAL A 95 64.38 -0.24 34.72
CA VAL A 95 63.57 -1.35 35.26
C VAL A 95 64.00 -2.65 34.58
N VAL A 96 64.13 -3.69 35.39
CA VAL A 96 64.74 -5.00 35.17
C VAL A 96 64.16 -5.77 33.98
N GLU A 97 65.07 -6.37 33.19
CA GLU A 97 64.84 -7.31 32.09
C GLU A 97 64.09 -8.57 32.57
N GLU A 98 62.77 -8.65 32.36
CA GLU A 98 62.00 -9.92 32.35
C GLU A 98 60.56 -9.74 31.78
N ALA A 99 60.39 -8.90 30.74
CA ALA A 99 59.08 -8.66 30.11
C ALA A 99 59.10 -8.53 28.57
N ASP A 100 60.20 -8.90 27.90
CA ASP A 100 60.32 -8.74 26.44
C ASP A 100 59.59 -9.84 25.64
N GLU A 101 59.30 -11.00 26.23
CA GLU A 101 58.59 -12.09 25.53
C GLU A 101 57.06 -11.89 25.54
N VAL A 102 56.49 -11.32 26.61
CA VAL A 102 55.02 -11.10 26.72
C VAL A 102 54.57 -9.94 25.83
N TRP A 103 55.35 -8.86 25.76
CA TRP A 103 55.04 -7.72 24.87
C TRP A 103 55.20 -8.04 23.39
N GLY A 104 56.07 -9.00 23.04
CA GLY A 104 56.22 -9.48 21.66
C GLY A 104 54.99 -10.26 21.17
N GLU A 105 54.42 -11.11 22.03
CA GLU A 105 53.22 -11.88 21.72
C GLU A 105 51.96 -11.02 21.68
N GLU A 106 51.80 -10.07 22.62
CA GLU A 106 50.68 -9.12 22.61
C GLU A 106 50.74 -8.18 21.40
N LYS A 107 51.94 -7.74 21.01
CA LYS A 107 52.13 -6.93 19.80
C LYS A 107 51.87 -7.74 18.53
N ALA A 108 52.30 -9.00 18.47
CA ALA A 108 52.01 -9.88 17.33
C ALA A 108 50.50 -10.15 17.20
N ALA A 109 49.79 -10.36 18.32
CA ALA A 109 48.34 -10.51 18.33
C ALA A 109 47.61 -9.22 17.90
N LEU A 110 48.11 -8.05 18.29
CA LEU A 110 47.60 -6.76 17.83
C LEU A 110 47.88 -6.51 16.34
N GLU A 111 49.06 -6.89 15.84
CA GLU A 111 49.40 -6.81 14.41
C GLU A 111 48.52 -7.75 13.58
N GLU A 112 48.26 -8.98 14.04
CA GLU A 112 47.35 -9.93 13.40
C GLU A 112 45.90 -9.40 13.39
N MET A 113 45.39 -8.86 14.51
CA MET A 113 44.06 -8.22 14.53
C MET A 113 43.98 -6.99 13.61
N ILE A 114 45.05 -6.19 13.54
CA ILE A 114 45.10 -5.03 12.63
C ILE A 114 45.07 -5.49 11.17
N ASP A 115 45.77 -6.57 10.83
CA ASP A 115 45.77 -7.11 9.46
C ASP A 115 44.44 -7.78 9.11
N GLU A 116 43.81 -8.49 10.04
CA GLU A 116 42.44 -8.99 9.88
C GLU A 116 41.41 -7.86 9.66
N LEU A 117 41.54 -6.75 10.41
CA LEU A 117 40.69 -5.57 10.24
C LEU A 117 40.95 -4.86 8.91
N LYS A 118 42.20 -4.81 8.44
CA LYS A 118 42.52 -4.30 7.09
C LYS A 118 41.92 -5.18 6.01
N GLU A 119 42.04 -6.50 6.11
CA GLU A 119 41.43 -7.43 5.15
C GLU A 119 39.90 -7.35 5.17
N ALA A 120 39.30 -7.15 6.34
CA ALA A 120 37.85 -6.92 6.46
C ALA A 120 37.43 -5.59 5.82
N LEU A 121 38.22 -4.53 6.00
CA LEU A 121 38.00 -3.23 5.38
C LEU A 121 38.16 -3.29 3.85
N GLU A 122 39.16 -4.01 3.34
CA GLU A 122 39.36 -4.24 1.91
C GLU A 122 38.21 -5.05 1.30
N ARG A 123 37.73 -6.08 1.99
CA ARG A 123 36.54 -6.84 1.58
C ARG A 123 35.29 -5.97 1.54
N SER A 124 35.05 -5.17 2.58
CA SER A 124 33.91 -4.25 2.64
C SER A 124 33.99 -3.18 1.54
N ASN A 125 35.18 -2.65 1.25
CA ASN A 125 35.38 -1.71 0.15
C ASN A 125 35.15 -2.36 -1.22
N ALA A 126 35.58 -3.60 -1.42
CA ALA A 126 35.33 -4.34 -2.66
C ALA A 126 33.83 -4.61 -2.87
N GLU A 127 33.11 -5.02 -1.84
CA GLU A 127 31.66 -5.20 -1.87
C GLU A 127 30.93 -3.88 -2.17
N ARG A 128 31.39 -2.77 -1.58
CA ARG A 128 30.85 -1.43 -1.87
C ARG A 128 31.09 -1.02 -3.32
N ASP A 129 32.29 -1.24 -3.85
CA ASP A 129 32.63 -0.90 -5.24
C ASP A 129 31.87 -1.79 -6.25
N GLU A 130 31.57 -3.04 -5.89
CA GLU A 130 30.69 -3.92 -6.67
C GLU A 130 29.23 -3.44 -6.64
N ALA A 131 28.72 -3.03 -5.47
CA ALA A 131 27.39 -2.46 -5.33
C ALA A 131 27.25 -1.14 -6.12
N ASP A 132 28.27 -0.28 -6.09
CA ASP A 132 28.29 0.97 -6.86
C ASP A 132 28.27 0.70 -8.37
N LYS A 133 29.01 -0.30 -8.86
CA LYS A 133 28.95 -0.72 -10.27
C LYS A 133 27.56 -1.23 -10.66
N MET A 134 26.93 -2.04 -9.82
CA MET A 134 25.57 -2.53 -10.08
C MET A 134 24.56 -1.38 -10.12
N LEU A 135 24.71 -0.37 -9.25
CA LEU A 135 23.86 0.83 -9.28
C LEU A 135 24.10 1.68 -10.53
N GLU A 136 25.35 1.80 -11.00
CA GLU A 136 25.67 2.48 -12.25
C GLU A 136 25.07 1.75 -13.46
N ASP A 137 25.17 0.43 -13.50
CA ASP A 137 24.58 -0.40 -14.56
C ASP A 137 23.05 -0.30 -14.57
N GLU A 138 22.39 -0.39 -13.41
CA GLU A 138 20.94 -0.17 -13.34
C GLU A 138 20.53 1.26 -13.75
N ARG A 139 21.32 2.27 -13.40
CA ARG A 139 21.08 3.66 -13.83
C ARG A 139 21.23 3.80 -15.34
N ALA A 140 22.21 3.13 -15.94
CA ALA A 140 22.41 3.08 -17.38
C ALA A 140 21.26 2.35 -18.09
N GLU A 141 20.80 1.21 -17.57
CA GLU A 141 19.64 0.48 -18.12
C GLU A 141 18.36 1.31 -18.04
N ARG A 142 18.10 1.97 -16.90
CA ARG A 142 16.95 2.89 -16.76
C ARG A 142 17.05 4.08 -17.73
N ALA A 143 18.25 4.56 -18.04
CA ALA A 143 18.45 5.61 -19.04
C ALA A 143 18.14 5.09 -20.45
N MET A 144 18.63 3.90 -20.82
CA MET A 144 18.31 3.26 -22.10
C MET A 144 16.82 2.97 -22.23
N ASP A 145 16.14 2.58 -21.15
CA ASP A 145 14.69 2.37 -21.16
C ASP A 145 13.90 3.67 -21.32
N LYS A 146 14.37 4.77 -20.72
CA LYS A 146 13.81 6.11 -20.96
C LYS A 146 13.98 6.52 -22.42
N ASP A 147 15.13 6.21 -23.04
CA ASP A 147 15.35 6.49 -24.46
C ASP A 147 14.46 5.61 -25.36
N ARG A 148 14.39 4.30 -25.10
CA ARG A 148 13.48 3.38 -25.80
C ARG A 148 12.02 3.78 -25.64
N TRP A 149 11.64 4.33 -24.49
CA TRP A 149 10.30 4.86 -24.28
C TRP A 149 10.07 6.16 -25.05
N ARG A 150 11.03 7.10 -25.03
CA ARG A 150 10.99 8.32 -25.85
C ARG A 150 10.87 8.03 -27.34
N GLU A 151 11.62 7.05 -27.87
CA GLU A 151 11.53 6.64 -29.26
C GLU A 151 10.15 6.07 -29.61
N ARG A 152 9.63 5.15 -28.77
CA ARG A 152 8.27 4.61 -28.94
C ARG A 152 7.20 5.69 -28.86
N MET A 153 7.32 6.64 -27.93
CA MET A 153 6.40 7.76 -27.84
C MET A 153 6.50 8.68 -29.05
N GLY A 154 7.71 8.94 -29.56
CA GLY A 154 7.91 9.70 -30.80
C GLY A 154 7.34 9.01 -32.04
N GLU A 155 7.38 7.68 -32.13
CA GLU A 155 6.70 6.91 -33.19
C GLU A 155 5.18 7.01 -33.08
N VAL A 156 4.65 6.91 -31.85
CA VAL A 156 3.21 7.10 -31.59
C VAL A 156 2.77 8.51 -31.94
N GLU A 157 3.52 9.54 -31.55
CA GLU A 157 3.26 10.94 -31.91
C GLU A 157 3.25 11.13 -33.43
N LYS A 158 4.25 10.62 -34.14
CA LYS A 158 4.28 10.65 -35.62
C LYS A 158 3.10 9.89 -36.25
N GLY A 159 2.70 8.76 -35.66
CA GLY A 159 1.53 7.99 -36.08
C GLY A 159 0.22 8.76 -35.88
N VAL A 160 0.06 9.40 -34.72
CA VAL A 160 -1.09 10.26 -34.40
C VAL A 160 -1.13 11.47 -35.32
N GLU A 161 0.01 12.15 -35.53
CA GLU A 161 0.11 13.25 -36.50
C GLU A 161 -0.27 12.81 -37.93
N GLY A 162 0.15 11.61 -38.35
CA GLY A 162 -0.24 11.02 -39.62
C GLY A 162 -1.76 10.84 -39.74
N ILE A 163 -2.38 10.27 -38.70
CA ILE A 163 -3.84 10.08 -38.63
C ILE A 163 -4.56 11.43 -38.63
N VAL A 164 -4.08 12.42 -37.86
CA VAL A 164 -4.67 13.76 -37.83
C VAL A 164 -4.58 14.42 -39.20
N ARG A 165 -3.42 14.36 -39.87
CA ARG A 165 -3.27 14.87 -41.25
C ARG A 165 -4.18 14.15 -42.25
N GLU A 166 -4.36 12.84 -42.12
CA GLU A 166 -5.32 12.09 -42.93
C GLU A 166 -6.77 12.49 -42.67
N LEU A 167 -7.14 12.73 -41.41
CA LEU A 167 -8.48 13.19 -41.04
C LEU A 167 -8.74 14.61 -41.52
N GLU A 168 -7.77 15.52 -41.41
CA GLU A 168 -7.83 16.86 -41.98
C GLU A 168 -7.94 16.83 -43.52
N ASN A 169 -7.22 15.93 -44.18
CA ASN A 169 -7.35 15.72 -45.63
C ASN A 169 -8.75 15.21 -45.98
N LYS A 170 -9.26 14.21 -45.27
CA LYS A 170 -10.62 13.67 -45.49
C LYS A 170 -11.70 14.70 -45.22
N GLN A 171 -11.51 15.56 -44.21
CA GLN A 171 -12.40 16.69 -43.93
C GLN A 171 -12.36 17.71 -45.08
N ARG A 172 -11.18 18.10 -45.56
CA ARG A 172 -11.04 19.01 -46.71
C ARG A 172 -11.67 18.43 -47.98
N GLU A 173 -11.50 17.14 -48.26
CA GLU A 173 -12.16 16.46 -49.37
C GLU A 173 -13.68 16.43 -49.22
N ALA A 174 -14.20 16.15 -48.02
CA ALA A 174 -15.62 16.18 -47.74
C ALA A 174 -16.21 17.59 -47.93
N GLU A 175 -15.54 18.62 -47.42
CA GLU A 175 -15.93 20.03 -47.61
C GLU A 175 -15.92 20.43 -49.10
N GLN A 176 -14.93 19.98 -49.88
CA GLN A 176 -14.90 20.21 -51.32
C GLN A 176 -16.03 19.50 -52.06
N ARG A 177 -16.37 18.26 -51.67
CA ARG A 177 -17.51 17.53 -52.25
C ARG A 177 -18.85 18.22 -51.94
N VAL A 178 -19.01 18.72 -50.72
CA VAL A 178 -20.20 19.51 -50.34
C VAL A 178 -20.30 20.77 -51.19
N LYS A 179 -19.21 21.54 -51.32
CA LYS A 179 -19.19 22.74 -52.18
C LYS A 179 -19.49 22.44 -53.65
N ALA A 180 -19.00 21.32 -54.18
CA ALA A 180 -19.30 20.89 -55.55
C ALA A 180 -20.80 20.55 -55.71
N LEU A 181 -21.38 19.81 -54.78
CA LEU A 181 -22.81 19.47 -54.79
C LEU A 181 -23.70 20.71 -54.60
N GLU A 182 -23.30 21.67 -53.77
CA GLU A 182 -23.99 22.96 -53.64
C GLU A 182 -23.94 23.76 -54.95
N GLY A 183 -22.80 23.74 -55.65
CA GLY A 183 -22.65 24.34 -56.98
C GLY A 183 -23.54 23.68 -58.03
N GLU A 184 -23.60 22.35 -58.07
CA GLU A 184 -24.49 21.58 -58.97
C GLU A 184 -25.97 21.84 -58.69
N LYS A 185 -26.37 21.88 -57.40
CA LYS A 185 -27.73 22.22 -56.98
C LYS A 185 -28.09 23.64 -57.40
N ALA A 186 -27.19 24.61 -57.24
CA ALA A 186 -27.43 25.99 -57.67
C ALA A 186 -27.60 26.11 -59.20
N LEU A 187 -26.86 25.33 -59.99
CA LEU A 187 -27.03 25.26 -61.44
C LEU A 187 -28.35 24.57 -61.84
N ALA A 188 -28.74 23.51 -61.14
CA ALA A 188 -30.01 22.82 -61.37
C ALA A 188 -31.22 23.73 -61.07
N VAL A 189 -31.17 24.50 -59.98
CA VAL A 189 -32.21 25.49 -59.63
C VAL A 189 -32.33 26.55 -60.73
N LYS A 190 -31.21 27.12 -61.19
CA LYS A 190 -31.21 28.06 -62.33
C LYS A 190 -31.70 27.43 -63.63
N GLY A 191 -31.54 26.12 -63.82
CA GLY A 191 -32.09 25.39 -64.96
C GLY A 191 -33.62 25.29 -64.88
N LEU A 192 -34.14 24.95 -63.71
CA LEU A 192 -35.58 24.85 -63.44
C LEU A 192 -36.28 26.20 -63.53
N GLU A 193 -35.66 27.28 -63.04
CA GLU A 193 -36.18 28.64 -63.17
C GLU A 193 -36.37 29.06 -64.64
N ARG A 194 -35.42 28.70 -65.52
CA ARG A 194 -35.54 28.95 -66.96
C ARG A 194 -36.67 28.14 -67.60
N GLN A 195 -36.76 26.85 -67.29
CA GLN A 195 -37.84 26.00 -67.79
C GLN A 195 -39.22 26.50 -67.35
N LEU A 196 -39.34 27.02 -66.13
CA LEU A 196 -40.59 27.57 -65.64
C LEU A 196 -40.98 28.87 -66.39
N SER A 197 -40.00 29.69 -66.76
CA SER A 197 -40.24 30.89 -67.57
C SER A 197 -40.71 30.58 -69.00
N GLU A 198 -40.19 29.51 -69.61
CA GLU A 198 -40.59 29.05 -70.94
C GLU A 198 -42.04 28.55 -70.94
N VAL A 199 -42.42 27.71 -69.97
CA VAL A 199 -43.78 27.17 -69.85
C VAL A 199 -44.83 28.27 -69.63
N VAL A 200 -44.50 29.32 -68.87
CA VAL A 200 -45.41 30.47 -68.68
C VAL A 200 -45.64 31.21 -70.00
N SER A 201 -44.61 31.38 -70.82
CA SER A 201 -44.75 32.02 -72.14
C SER A 201 -45.59 31.21 -73.12
N GLU A 202 -45.46 29.88 -73.10
CA GLU A 202 -46.25 28.98 -73.96
C GLU A 202 -47.74 29.00 -73.62
N ARG A 203 -48.07 29.05 -72.32
CA ARG A 203 -49.46 29.20 -71.85
C ARG A 203 -50.13 30.45 -72.41
N ASP A 204 -49.43 31.58 -72.40
CA ASP A 204 -50.00 32.86 -72.82
C ASP A 204 -50.25 32.91 -74.34
N VAL A 205 -49.41 32.23 -75.13
CA VAL A 205 -49.63 32.05 -76.58
C VAL A 205 -50.84 31.18 -76.88
N LEU A 206 -51.08 30.13 -76.08
CA LEU A 206 -52.22 29.22 -76.27
C LEU A 206 -53.56 29.90 -75.94
N VAL A 207 -53.60 30.76 -74.93
CA VAL A 207 -54.79 31.56 -74.59
C VAL A 207 -55.16 32.52 -75.74
N GLY A 208 -54.17 33.14 -76.39
CA GLY A 208 -54.40 34.01 -77.55
C GLY A 208 -54.92 33.26 -78.79
N ARG A 209 -54.52 32.01 -79.00
CA ARG A 209 -55.02 31.18 -80.11
C ARG A 209 -56.46 30.74 -79.91
N LEU A 210 -56.86 30.43 -78.67
CA LEU A 210 -58.24 30.02 -78.36
C LEU A 210 -59.24 31.15 -78.65
N GLN A 211 -58.92 32.39 -78.29
CA GLN A 211 -59.75 33.56 -78.57
C GLN A 211 -59.92 33.84 -80.08
N GLN A 212 -58.88 33.55 -80.88
CA GLN A 212 -58.94 33.69 -82.33
C GLN A 212 -59.78 32.58 -82.99
N THR A 213 -59.81 31.38 -82.41
CA THR A 213 -60.63 30.27 -82.92
C THR A 213 -62.11 30.39 -82.56
N GLU A 214 -62.46 31.02 -81.44
CA GLU A 214 -63.84 31.32 -81.07
C GLU A 214 -64.47 32.36 -82.02
N SER A 215 -63.69 33.33 -82.48
CA SER A 215 -64.16 34.41 -83.38
C SER A 215 -64.39 33.95 -84.83
N ALA A 216 -63.85 32.79 -85.23
CA ALA A 216 -63.89 32.31 -86.61
C ALA A 216 -65.07 31.35 -86.91
N LEU A 217 -65.87 30.98 -85.90
CA LEU A 217 -66.96 29.99 -86.03
C LEU A 217 -68.36 30.58 -86.30
N GLU A 218 -68.50 31.90 -86.49
CA GLU A 218 -69.81 32.58 -86.64
C GLU A 218 -70.32 32.76 -88.09
N GLY A 219 -69.69 32.19 -89.13
CA GLY A 219 -70.10 32.43 -90.53
C GLY A 219 -70.27 31.17 -91.38
N GLY A 220 -71.49 30.60 -91.43
CA GLY A 220 -71.83 29.48 -92.33
C GLY A 220 -72.66 29.91 -93.56
N LYS A 221 -72.40 29.29 -94.73
CA LYS A 221 -73.34 29.08 -95.87
C LYS A 221 -72.70 28.27 -97.03
N GLY A 222 -73.28 27.12 -97.38
CA GLY A 222 -72.94 26.30 -98.55
C GLY A 222 -73.37 24.82 -98.53
N LEU A 223 -74.58 24.47 -98.09
CA LEU A 223 -75.06 23.11 -97.68
C LEU A 223 -74.92 21.89 -98.64
N GLY A 224 -74.40 22.04 -99.86
CA GLY A 224 -74.08 20.91 -100.76
C GLY A 224 -72.59 20.56 -100.76
N ALA A 225 -71.74 21.59 -100.78
CA ALA A 225 -70.35 21.46 -100.39
C ALA A 225 -70.25 21.27 -98.88
N GLU A 226 -71.23 21.62 -98.04
CA GLU A 226 -71.17 21.30 -96.62
C GLU A 226 -71.41 19.83 -96.31
N LEU A 227 -71.86 18.96 -97.22
CA LEU A 227 -71.92 17.52 -96.93
C LEU A 227 -70.58 16.84 -97.25
N ASP A 228 -69.96 17.15 -98.39
CA ASP A 228 -68.60 16.70 -98.70
C ASP A 228 -67.57 17.44 -97.83
N ALA A 229 -67.77 18.73 -97.56
CA ALA A 229 -67.01 19.45 -96.56
C ALA A 229 -67.44 19.10 -95.14
N ALA A 230 -68.63 18.55 -94.86
CA ALA A 230 -68.91 17.92 -93.56
C ALA A 230 -68.22 16.58 -93.47
N ASN A 231 -68.11 15.80 -94.55
CA ASN A 231 -67.37 14.55 -94.57
C ASN A 231 -65.86 14.80 -94.54
N GLU A 232 -65.35 15.85 -95.19
CA GLU A 232 -63.99 16.33 -95.04
C GLU A 232 -63.78 17.00 -93.70
N ARG A 233 -64.76 17.73 -93.13
CA ARG A 233 -64.68 18.28 -91.77
C ARG A 233 -64.78 17.17 -90.72
N VAL A 234 -65.51 16.09 -90.98
CA VAL A 234 -65.60 14.91 -90.13
C VAL A 234 -64.33 14.08 -90.30
N SER A 235 -63.75 14.02 -91.50
CA SER A 235 -62.44 13.38 -91.71
C SER A 235 -61.29 14.20 -91.12
N LYS A 236 -61.34 15.53 -91.24
CA LYS A 236 -60.42 16.49 -90.61
C LYS A 236 -60.60 16.46 -89.11
N ALA A 237 -61.81 16.56 -88.58
CA ALA A 237 -62.12 16.38 -87.16
C ALA A 237 -61.72 15.00 -86.67
N MET A 238 -61.91 13.92 -87.42
CA MET A 238 -61.41 12.59 -87.04
C MET A 238 -59.88 12.53 -87.06
N SER A 239 -59.21 13.22 -88.00
CA SER A 239 -57.75 13.30 -88.06
C SER A 239 -57.18 14.20 -86.95
N GLU A 240 -57.86 15.29 -86.61
CA GLU A 240 -57.56 16.21 -85.53
C GLU A 240 -57.85 15.57 -84.19
N LEU A 241 -58.91 14.76 -84.07
CA LEU A 241 -59.24 14.00 -82.86
C LEU A 241 -58.30 12.82 -82.71
N LYS A 242 -57.84 12.18 -83.80
CA LYS A 242 -56.71 11.23 -83.76
C LYS A 242 -55.40 11.92 -83.36
N SER A 243 -55.11 13.10 -83.91
CA SER A 243 -53.93 13.90 -83.57
C SER A 243 -53.98 14.38 -82.11
N ALA A 244 -55.14 14.81 -81.64
CA ALA A 244 -55.38 15.22 -80.27
C ALA A 244 -55.32 14.02 -79.33
N ASN A 245 -55.83 12.85 -79.71
CA ASN A 245 -55.66 11.61 -78.94
C ASN A 245 -54.19 11.18 -78.86
N LEU A 246 -53.42 11.36 -79.94
CA LEU A 246 -51.96 11.13 -79.90
C LEU A 246 -51.26 12.15 -78.98
N GLN A 247 -51.63 13.42 -79.05
CA GLN A 247 -51.10 14.46 -78.15
C GLN A 247 -51.50 14.23 -76.70
N ILE A 248 -52.73 13.81 -76.43
CA ILE A 248 -53.20 13.43 -75.09
C ILE A 248 -52.40 12.23 -74.60
N GLN A 249 -52.18 11.22 -75.44
CA GLN A 249 -51.35 10.07 -75.08
C GLN A 249 -49.89 10.48 -74.81
N ASP A 250 -49.31 11.37 -75.61
CA ASP A 250 -47.96 11.90 -75.39
C ASP A 250 -47.88 12.69 -74.07
N LEU A 251 -48.87 13.54 -73.78
CA LEU A 251 -48.98 14.28 -72.52
C LEU A 251 -49.22 13.35 -71.33
N GLU A 252 -50.03 12.30 -71.47
CA GLU A 252 -50.22 11.26 -70.45
C GLU A 252 -48.91 10.51 -70.17
N ASP A 253 -48.14 10.21 -71.21
CA ASP A 253 -46.81 9.60 -71.09
C ASP A 253 -45.80 10.57 -70.47
N GLU A 254 -45.89 11.88 -70.73
CA GLU A 254 -45.07 12.91 -70.09
C GLU A 254 -45.43 13.12 -68.62
N VAL A 255 -46.72 13.18 -68.28
CA VAL A 255 -47.22 13.24 -66.90
C VAL A 255 -46.82 11.98 -66.15
N SER A 256 -46.91 10.80 -66.79
CA SER A 256 -46.43 9.54 -66.22
C SER A 256 -44.92 9.56 -66.01
N ARG A 257 -44.14 10.11 -66.94
CA ARG A 257 -42.69 10.28 -66.79
C ARG A 257 -42.35 11.28 -65.67
N ALA A 258 -43.09 12.37 -65.55
CA ALA A 258 -42.90 13.39 -64.52
C ALA A 258 -43.27 12.86 -63.14
N SER A 259 -44.39 12.14 -63.00
CA SER A 259 -44.80 11.47 -61.77
C SER A 259 -43.77 10.42 -61.34
N ASN A 260 -43.26 9.60 -62.27
CA ASN A 260 -42.17 8.66 -61.97
C ASN A 260 -40.86 9.35 -61.56
N LYS A 261 -40.57 10.56 -62.06
CA LYS A 261 -39.42 11.37 -61.62
C LYS A 261 -39.66 11.94 -60.22
N TYR A 262 -40.86 12.47 -59.96
CA TYR A 262 -41.25 12.99 -58.66
C TYR A 262 -41.16 11.90 -57.59
N ASP A 263 -41.70 10.71 -57.84
CA ASP A 263 -41.62 9.57 -56.93
C ASP A 263 -40.18 9.18 -56.60
N LYS A 264 -39.27 9.24 -57.60
CA LYS A 264 -37.83 8.98 -57.38
C LYS A 264 -37.19 10.04 -56.50
N LEU A 265 -37.40 11.32 -56.82
CA LEU A 265 -36.88 12.43 -56.02
C LEU A 265 -37.44 12.41 -54.59
N GLU A 266 -38.70 12.02 -54.43
CA GLU A 266 -39.32 11.88 -53.11
C GLU A 266 -38.75 10.69 -52.33
N THR A 267 -38.39 9.57 -53.01
CA THR A 267 -37.66 8.48 -52.36
C THR A 267 -36.23 8.87 -51.99
N GLU A 268 -35.52 9.57 -52.87
CA GLU A 268 -34.17 10.07 -52.62
C GLU A 268 -34.16 11.07 -51.45
N LEU A 269 -35.11 12.01 -51.40
CA LEU A 269 -35.26 12.95 -50.29
C LEU A 269 -35.57 12.24 -48.97
N ARG A 270 -36.38 11.17 -49.00
CA ARG A 270 -36.64 10.35 -47.81
C ARG A 270 -35.40 9.60 -47.35
N GLU A 271 -34.61 9.07 -48.28
CA GLU A 271 -33.35 8.41 -47.98
C GLU A 271 -32.34 9.40 -47.42
N GLU A 272 -32.15 10.57 -48.03
CA GLU A 272 -31.29 11.64 -47.50
C GLU A 272 -31.70 12.05 -46.08
N ARG A 273 -33.01 12.24 -45.82
CA ARG A 273 -33.52 12.54 -44.47
C ARG A 273 -33.22 11.44 -43.46
N ARG A 274 -33.25 10.17 -43.87
CA ARG A 274 -32.84 9.06 -42.99
C ARG A 274 -31.35 9.12 -42.69
N HIS A 275 -30.51 9.34 -43.70
CA HIS A 275 -29.07 9.50 -43.50
C HIS A 275 -28.74 10.72 -42.61
N THR A 276 -29.44 11.85 -42.77
CA THR A 276 -29.23 13.00 -41.88
C THR A 276 -29.64 12.70 -40.45
N ASN A 277 -30.72 11.94 -40.25
CA ASN A 277 -31.14 11.53 -38.90
C ASN A 277 -30.15 10.54 -38.28
N GLU A 278 -29.62 9.60 -39.05
CA GLU A 278 -28.57 8.66 -38.62
C GLU A 278 -27.28 9.40 -38.25
N LEU A 279 -26.84 10.37 -39.06
CA LEU A 279 -25.69 11.21 -38.73
C LEU A 279 -25.96 12.08 -37.50
N GLN A 280 -27.19 12.56 -37.30
CA GLN A 280 -27.55 13.33 -36.12
C GLN A 280 -27.55 12.47 -34.84
N THR A 281 -28.00 11.22 -34.92
CA THR A 281 -27.92 10.28 -33.78
C THR A 281 -26.48 9.86 -33.49
N GLU A 282 -25.66 9.63 -34.52
CA GLU A 282 -24.23 9.38 -34.37
C GLU A 282 -23.49 10.57 -33.75
N LEU A 283 -23.79 11.80 -34.20
CA LEU A 283 -23.24 13.02 -33.63
C LEU A 283 -23.68 13.24 -32.17
N GLY A 284 -24.94 12.91 -31.86
CA GLY A 284 -25.45 12.90 -30.49
C GLY A 284 -24.71 11.87 -29.61
N ALA A 285 -24.51 10.65 -30.12
CA ALA A 285 -23.76 9.60 -29.43
C ALA A 285 -22.29 9.98 -29.23
N ALA A 286 -21.64 10.59 -30.22
CA ALA A 286 -20.28 11.09 -30.13
C ALA A 286 -20.17 12.23 -29.09
N ARG A 287 -21.13 13.16 -29.07
CA ARG A 287 -21.19 14.23 -28.07
C ARG A 287 -21.35 13.68 -26.64
N ASN A 288 -22.18 12.65 -26.47
CA ASN A 288 -22.36 11.99 -25.16
C ASN A 288 -21.09 11.22 -24.73
N LYS A 289 -20.38 10.58 -25.67
CA LYS A 289 -19.08 9.97 -25.37
C LYS A 289 -18.05 11.03 -24.98
N ALA A 290 -18.00 12.15 -25.69
CA ALA A 290 -17.11 13.27 -25.38
C ALA A 290 -17.41 13.90 -24.01
N SER A 291 -18.69 14.05 -23.65
CA SER A 291 -19.07 14.55 -22.32
C SER A 291 -18.71 13.56 -21.21
N GLN A 292 -18.89 12.24 -21.44
CA GLN A 292 -18.45 11.21 -20.51
C GLN A 292 -16.93 11.21 -20.32
N THR A 293 -16.15 11.39 -21.40
CA THR A 293 -14.69 11.51 -21.28
C THR A 293 -14.27 12.77 -20.54
N LEU A 294 -14.94 13.91 -20.77
CA LEU A 294 -14.68 15.15 -20.01
C LEU A 294 -15.01 14.97 -18.53
N GLN A 295 -16.11 14.31 -18.18
CA GLN A 295 -16.44 13.99 -16.78
C GLN A 295 -15.40 13.07 -16.14
N ARG A 296 -14.89 12.08 -16.89
CA ARG A 296 -13.79 11.22 -16.42
C ARG A 296 -12.50 12.01 -16.22
N VAL A 297 -12.15 12.91 -17.12
CA VAL A 297 -10.97 13.78 -16.98
C VAL A 297 -11.12 14.68 -15.76
N ILE A 298 -12.27 15.32 -15.54
CA ILE A 298 -12.53 16.13 -14.35
C ILE A 298 -12.43 15.30 -13.06
N ALA A 299 -12.96 14.07 -13.05
CA ALA A 299 -12.84 13.17 -11.90
C ALA A 299 -11.37 12.77 -11.65
N LEU A 300 -10.60 12.47 -12.70
CA LEU A 300 -9.18 12.17 -12.58
C LEU A 300 -8.37 13.39 -12.11
N GLU A 301 -8.67 14.60 -12.58
CA GLU A 301 -8.05 15.84 -12.11
C GLU A 301 -8.37 16.11 -10.63
N ALA A 302 -9.60 15.84 -10.19
CA ALA A 302 -9.97 15.92 -8.77
C ALA A 302 -9.20 14.90 -7.92
N ASN A 303 -9.05 13.66 -8.40
CA ASN A 303 -8.27 12.64 -7.73
C ASN A 303 -6.77 13.01 -7.66
N ILE A 304 -6.20 13.54 -8.74
CA ILE A 304 -4.81 14.03 -8.76
C ILE A 304 -4.62 15.13 -7.72
N LYS A 305 -5.57 16.08 -7.59
CA LYS A 305 -5.52 17.12 -6.56
C LYS A 305 -5.61 16.55 -5.14
N SER A 306 -6.46 15.54 -4.91
CA SER A 306 -6.53 14.84 -3.61
C SER A 306 -5.19 14.18 -3.27
N ILE A 307 -4.62 13.42 -4.21
CA ILE A 307 -3.33 12.76 -4.03
C ILE A 307 -2.20 13.78 -3.81
N GLN A 308 -2.24 14.93 -4.49
CA GLN A 308 -1.27 16.00 -4.26
C GLN A 308 -1.40 16.59 -2.85
N ALA A 309 -2.62 16.79 -2.33
CA ALA A 309 -2.84 17.25 -0.97
C ALA A 309 -2.36 16.22 0.07
N GLU A 310 -2.67 14.94 -0.13
CA GLU A 310 -2.18 13.83 0.72
C GLU A 310 -0.64 13.73 0.68
N LEU A 311 -0.03 13.98 -0.48
CA LEU A 311 1.43 14.03 -0.62
C LEU A 311 2.04 15.22 0.11
N GLU A 312 1.39 16.38 0.11
CA GLU A 312 1.83 17.56 0.87
C GLU A 312 1.68 17.34 2.38
N GLU A 313 0.59 16.71 2.82
CA GLU A 313 0.36 16.34 4.23
C GLU A 313 1.40 15.32 4.72
N SER A 314 1.66 14.26 3.95
CA SER A 314 2.69 13.28 4.29
C SER A 314 4.10 13.88 4.29
N LYS A 315 4.41 14.81 3.38
CA LYS A 315 5.68 15.56 3.42
C LYS A 315 5.80 16.42 4.68
N ALA A 316 4.74 17.12 5.07
CA ALA A 316 4.74 17.92 6.30
C ALA A 316 4.93 17.01 7.53
N TYR A 317 4.32 15.83 7.54
CA TYR A 317 4.50 14.84 8.58
C TYR A 317 5.94 14.29 8.62
N VAL A 318 6.56 14.01 7.47
CA VAL A 318 7.97 13.61 7.40
C VAL A 318 8.90 14.70 7.96
N VAL A 319 8.66 15.98 7.63
CA VAL A 319 9.45 17.09 8.20
C VAL A 319 9.28 17.18 9.72
N GLN A 320 8.06 16.96 10.24
CA GLN A 320 7.84 16.90 11.70
C GLN A 320 8.62 15.75 12.35
N LEU A 321 8.63 14.56 11.74
CA LEU A 321 9.41 13.43 12.24
C LEU A 321 10.92 13.70 12.15
N GLU A 322 11.38 14.40 11.10
CA GLU A 322 12.76 14.83 10.98
C GLU A 322 13.11 15.82 12.10
N ASP A 323 12.32 16.85 12.35
CA ASP A 323 12.53 17.81 13.45
C ASP A 323 12.54 17.13 14.83
N GLU A 324 11.61 16.19 15.07
CA GLU A 324 11.57 15.37 16.27
C GLU A 324 12.85 14.53 16.40
N ALA A 325 13.30 13.89 15.31
CA ALA A 325 14.55 13.13 15.30
C ALA A 325 15.76 14.01 15.60
N HIS A 326 15.84 15.23 15.04
CA HIS A 326 16.92 16.18 15.36
C HIS A 326 16.90 16.55 16.84
N SER A 327 15.73 16.84 17.43
CA SER A 327 15.63 17.14 18.87
C SER A 327 16.04 15.97 19.77
N ILE A 328 15.78 14.73 19.33
CA ILE A 328 16.22 13.53 20.03
C ILE A 328 17.74 13.38 19.93
N VAL A 329 18.33 13.64 18.76
CA VAL A 329 19.78 13.61 18.55
C VAL A 329 20.48 14.64 19.43
N GLU A 330 20.00 15.89 19.45
CA GLU A 330 20.55 16.94 20.33
C GLU A 330 20.47 16.54 21.81
N ARG A 331 19.38 15.89 22.24
CA ARG A 331 19.26 15.38 23.62
C ARG A 331 20.23 14.23 23.90
N VAL A 332 20.48 13.36 22.94
CA VAL A 332 21.46 12.27 23.08
C VAL A 332 22.87 12.83 23.17
N GLU A 333 23.22 13.82 22.35
CA GLU A 333 24.51 14.52 22.40
C GLU A 333 24.73 15.18 23.77
N MET A 334 23.73 15.92 24.27
CA MET A 334 23.75 16.50 25.62
C MET A 334 23.97 15.42 26.72
N GLN A 335 23.27 14.29 26.62
CA GLN A 335 23.45 13.19 27.57
C GLN A 335 24.83 12.52 27.45
N GLN A 336 25.40 12.43 26.25
CA GLN A 336 26.75 11.93 26.04
C GLN A 336 27.80 12.88 26.63
N GLU A 337 27.62 14.19 26.48
CA GLU A 337 28.48 15.20 27.12
C GLU A 337 28.38 15.14 28.65
N GLU A 338 27.18 15.01 29.22
CA GLU A 338 26.99 14.84 30.66
C GLU A 338 27.64 13.54 31.17
N LEU A 339 27.52 12.44 30.41
CA LEU A 339 28.18 11.18 30.72
C LEU A 339 29.70 11.32 30.66
N ALA A 340 30.25 11.99 29.64
CA ALA A 340 31.68 12.25 29.52
C ALA A 340 32.19 13.08 30.72
N GLN A 341 31.51 14.17 31.07
CA GLN A 341 31.84 14.98 32.25
C GLN A 341 31.73 14.19 33.57
N SER A 342 30.76 13.27 33.67
CA SER A 342 30.63 12.40 34.84
C SER A 342 31.76 11.37 34.92
N SER A 343 32.20 10.83 33.78
CA SER A 343 33.33 9.91 33.71
C SER A 343 34.65 10.59 34.07
N GLU A 344 34.90 11.81 33.58
CA GLU A 344 36.09 12.59 33.93
C GLU A 344 36.12 12.93 35.43
N LYS A 345 34.96 13.25 36.03
CA LYS A 345 34.85 13.44 37.49
C LYS A 345 35.13 12.16 38.27
N LEU A 346 34.69 11.00 37.78
CA LEU A 346 34.97 9.72 38.42
C LEU A 346 36.44 9.34 38.32
N GLU A 347 37.09 9.63 37.20
CA GLU A 347 38.54 9.46 37.02
C GLU A 347 39.32 10.36 37.98
N ALA A 348 38.97 11.64 38.07
CA ALA A 348 39.58 12.57 39.03
C ALA A 348 39.41 12.09 40.49
N LEU A 349 38.20 11.64 40.87
CA LEU A 349 37.96 11.08 42.20
C LEU A 349 38.73 9.78 42.44
N ALA A 350 38.93 8.95 41.41
CA ALA A 350 39.73 7.73 41.51
C ALA A 350 41.22 8.05 41.70
N GLU A 351 41.74 9.07 41.02
CA GLU A 351 43.09 9.59 41.23
C GLU A 351 43.27 10.15 42.64
N GLU A 352 42.33 10.95 43.13
CA GLU A 352 42.33 11.45 44.52
C GLU A 352 42.31 10.30 45.54
N LEU A 353 41.47 9.28 45.32
CA LEU A 353 41.41 8.10 46.18
C LEU A 353 42.73 7.33 46.18
N ASN A 354 43.40 7.21 45.03
CA ASN A 354 44.71 6.57 44.95
C ASN A 354 45.78 7.40 45.68
N GLN A 355 45.78 8.71 45.54
CA GLN A 355 46.68 9.60 46.30
C GLN A 355 46.45 9.49 47.80
N GLU A 356 45.19 9.44 48.26
CA GLU A 356 44.88 9.23 49.68
C GLU A 356 45.28 7.84 50.18
N ARG A 357 45.14 6.79 49.36
CA ARG A 357 45.65 5.46 49.68
C ARG A 357 47.18 5.45 49.80
N GLU A 358 47.89 6.10 48.89
CA GLU A 358 49.34 6.25 48.96
C GLU A 358 49.77 7.01 50.22
N ARG A 359 49.07 8.10 50.56
CA ARG A 359 49.30 8.84 51.82
C ARG A 359 49.04 7.97 53.04
N SER A 360 47.95 7.20 53.05
CA SER A 360 47.65 6.26 54.13
C SER A 360 48.75 5.20 54.28
N ASN A 361 49.22 4.63 53.16
CA ASN A 361 50.32 3.65 53.18
C ASN A 361 51.63 4.28 53.68
N GLN A 362 51.91 5.53 53.33
CA GLN A 362 53.07 6.27 53.84
C GLN A 362 52.95 6.48 55.36
N LEU A 363 51.79 6.88 55.85
CA LEU A 363 51.53 7.06 57.28
C LEU A 363 51.59 5.74 58.05
N GLU A 364 51.09 4.64 57.48
CA GLU A 364 51.22 3.29 58.05
C GLU A 364 52.70 2.88 58.15
N ALA A 365 53.48 3.07 57.09
CA ALA A 365 54.91 2.79 57.10
C ALA A 365 55.68 3.67 58.12
N GLU A 366 55.28 4.94 58.29
CA GLU A 366 55.84 5.81 59.33
C GLU A 366 55.44 5.36 60.74
N ALA A 367 54.20 4.92 60.93
CA ALA A 367 53.73 4.36 62.19
C ALA A 367 54.46 3.06 62.55
N ASP A 368 54.71 2.19 61.58
CA ASP A 368 55.48 0.96 61.76
C ASP A 368 56.93 1.27 62.16
N ARG A 369 57.61 2.21 61.47
CA ARG A 369 58.96 2.66 61.85
C ARG A 369 58.97 3.28 63.25
N ALA A 370 57.95 4.07 63.60
CA ALA A 370 57.83 4.64 64.94
C ALA A 370 57.61 3.54 65.99
N GLY A 371 56.83 2.50 65.67
CA GLY A 371 56.63 1.32 66.50
C GLY A 371 57.91 0.51 66.70
N GLU A 372 58.74 0.35 65.66
CA GLU A 372 60.06 -0.28 65.76
C GLU A 372 61.01 0.53 66.65
N LEU A 373 61.04 1.86 66.50
CA LEU A 373 61.83 2.73 67.38
C LEU A 373 61.35 2.68 68.82
N ALA A 374 60.03 2.61 69.05
CA ALA A 374 59.48 2.45 70.39
C ALA A 374 59.91 1.12 71.03
N ARG A 375 59.86 0.01 70.28
CA ARG A 375 60.39 -1.29 70.76
C ARG A 375 61.88 -1.22 71.10
N GLN A 376 62.70 -0.59 70.25
CA GLN A 376 64.12 -0.42 70.54
C GLN A 376 64.37 0.40 71.82
N LEU A 377 63.51 1.38 72.11
CA LEU A 377 63.58 2.15 73.35
C LEU A 377 63.10 1.35 74.56
N GLU A 378 62.05 0.54 74.41
CA GLU A 378 61.56 -0.39 75.44
C GLU A 378 62.65 -1.43 75.78
N ASP A 379 63.26 -2.09 74.79
CA ASP A 379 64.37 -3.03 75.00
C ASP A 379 65.57 -2.34 75.70
N ALA A 380 65.87 -1.09 75.33
CA ALA A 380 66.94 -0.32 75.97
C ALA A 380 66.61 0.07 77.42
N LEU A 381 65.34 0.34 77.72
CA LEU A 381 64.86 0.60 79.08
C LEU A 381 64.88 -0.67 79.92
N GLU A 382 64.39 -1.81 79.41
CA GLU A 382 64.47 -3.10 80.10
C GLU A 382 65.93 -3.47 80.40
N ALA A 383 66.85 -3.33 79.43
CA ALA A 383 68.27 -3.57 79.66
C ALA A 383 68.88 -2.60 80.69
N ALA A 384 68.36 -1.36 80.79
CA ALA A 384 68.78 -0.41 81.82
C ALA A 384 68.21 -0.78 83.20
N GLU A 385 66.97 -1.24 83.27
CA GLU A 385 66.33 -1.75 84.49
C GLU A 385 67.02 -3.02 85.01
N GLU A 386 67.39 -3.95 84.14
CA GLU A 386 68.19 -5.13 84.51
C GLU A 386 69.57 -4.75 85.04
N ARG A 387 70.24 -3.77 84.42
CA ARG A 387 71.50 -3.21 84.95
C ARG A 387 71.30 -2.56 86.30
N MET A 388 70.23 -1.78 86.47
CA MET A 388 69.87 -1.19 87.75
C MET A 388 69.61 -2.25 88.81
N HIS A 389 68.89 -3.33 88.50
CA HIS A 389 68.68 -4.43 89.43
C HIS A 389 69.99 -5.15 89.77
N SER A 390 70.87 -5.40 88.80
CA SER A 390 72.22 -5.94 89.05
C SER A 390 73.03 -4.99 89.95
N ASP A 391 72.99 -3.69 89.69
CA ASP A 391 73.69 -2.68 90.50
C ASP A 391 73.07 -2.59 91.90
N GLU A 392 71.76 -2.71 92.05
CA GLU A 392 71.05 -2.79 93.33
C GLU A 392 71.47 -4.06 94.11
N GLU A 393 71.55 -5.22 93.46
CA GLU A 393 72.06 -6.45 94.04
C GLU A 393 73.52 -6.30 94.47
N GLN A 394 74.36 -5.68 93.65
CA GLN A 394 75.74 -5.35 93.99
C GLN A 394 75.82 -4.38 95.18
N VAL A 395 74.94 -3.38 95.25
CA VAL A 395 74.83 -2.45 96.37
C VAL A 395 74.38 -3.18 97.63
N VAL A 396 73.43 -4.12 97.55
CA VAL A 396 73.02 -4.97 98.68
C VAL A 396 74.15 -5.89 99.11
N ALA A 397 74.89 -6.47 98.17
CA ALA A 397 76.08 -7.29 98.46
C ALA A 397 77.18 -6.44 99.13
N LEU A 398 77.43 -5.22 98.66
CA LEU A 398 78.36 -4.29 99.29
C LEU A 398 77.87 -3.85 100.67
N LYS A 399 76.58 -3.53 100.84
CA LYS A 399 75.98 -3.21 102.14
C LYS A 399 76.06 -4.38 103.12
N SER A 400 75.88 -5.62 102.66
CA SER A 400 76.03 -6.81 103.51
C SER A 400 77.50 -7.07 103.89
N LYS A 401 78.45 -6.77 102.98
CA LYS A 401 79.90 -6.78 103.29
C LYS A 401 80.26 -5.68 104.28
N VAL A 402 79.75 -4.46 104.11
CA VAL A 402 79.92 -3.36 105.08
C VAL A 402 79.32 -3.76 106.43
N ALA A 403 78.11 -4.29 106.47
CA ALA A 403 77.49 -4.78 107.71
C ALA A 403 78.22 -5.99 108.32
N ALA A 404 78.93 -6.80 107.52
CA ALA A 404 79.81 -7.86 108.03
C ALA A 404 81.09 -7.29 108.63
N LEU A 405 81.71 -6.31 107.96
CA LEU A 405 82.88 -5.57 108.46
C LEU A 405 82.54 -4.75 109.70
N GLU A 406 81.38 -4.12 109.78
CA GLU A 406 80.87 -3.41 110.96
C GLU A 406 80.61 -4.38 112.13
N ARG A 407 80.08 -5.59 111.88
CA ARG A 407 79.92 -6.62 112.93
C ARG A 407 81.24 -7.26 113.37
N GLU A 408 82.26 -7.28 112.52
CA GLU A 408 83.62 -7.66 112.89
C GLU A 408 84.29 -6.55 113.70
N LEU A 409 84.03 -5.28 113.38
CA LEU A 409 84.50 -4.12 114.14
C LEU A 409 83.85 -4.03 115.54
N ASP A 410 82.55 -4.34 115.65
CA ASP A 410 81.80 -4.31 116.91
C ASP A 410 82.12 -5.49 117.86
N LYS A 411 82.76 -6.56 117.38
CA LYS A 411 83.17 -7.72 118.21
C LYS A 411 84.56 -7.61 118.81
N SER A 412 85.30 -6.54 118.52
CA SER A 412 86.54 -6.15 119.21
C SER A 412 86.31 -4.90 120.08
N GLN A 413 85.71 -5.11 121.26
CA GLN A 413 85.79 -4.21 122.41
C GLN A 413 87.26 -3.92 122.83
N PRO A 414 87.57 -2.99 123.76
CA PRO A 414 86.93 -1.71 124.14
C PRO A 414 87.94 -0.54 124.44
N THR A 415 87.41 0.68 124.54
CA THR A 415 87.82 1.84 125.40
C THR A 415 89.31 2.26 125.52
N HIS A 416 89.72 3.41 124.95
CA HIS A 416 89.86 4.75 125.59
C HIS A 416 90.77 5.72 124.78
N PHE A 417 90.34 7.01 124.72
CA PHE A 417 91.11 8.26 124.47
C PHE A 417 91.87 8.52 123.15
N GLY A 418 91.27 9.37 122.31
CA GLY A 418 91.82 10.64 121.76
C GLY A 418 93.07 10.64 120.86
N MET A 419 92.92 11.11 119.62
CA MET A 419 93.56 12.34 119.10
C MET A 419 93.20 12.58 117.61
N ASP A 420 92.92 13.84 117.31
CA ASP A 420 92.81 14.44 115.98
C ASP A 420 94.11 14.31 115.17
N SER A 421 94.02 13.92 113.88
CA SER A 421 94.85 14.45 112.78
C SER A 421 94.49 13.85 111.41
N ASP A 422 93.84 12.68 111.35
CA ASP A 422 93.63 11.96 110.08
C ASP A 422 92.35 12.38 109.32
N ALA A 423 91.36 12.95 110.00
CA ALA A 423 90.11 13.40 109.38
C ALA A 423 90.27 14.59 108.40
N ARG A 424 91.42 15.29 108.38
CA ARG A 424 91.68 16.41 107.44
C ARG A 424 92.35 15.95 106.15
N ALA A 425 93.15 14.89 106.17
CA ALA A 425 93.72 14.31 104.95
C ALA A 425 92.64 13.62 104.11
N ASP A 426 91.64 13.01 104.76
CA ASP A 426 90.50 12.39 104.08
C ASP A 426 89.52 13.43 103.52
N ILE A 427 89.39 14.61 104.15
CA ILE A 427 88.60 15.72 103.60
C ILE A 427 89.29 16.30 102.36
N ASP A 428 90.60 16.53 102.38
CA ASP A 428 91.35 17.04 101.21
C ASP A 428 91.36 16.03 100.04
N ALA A 429 91.33 14.71 100.32
CA ALA A 429 91.17 13.68 99.29
C ALA A 429 89.77 13.68 98.68
N LEU A 430 88.72 13.77 99.51
CA LEU A 430 87.33 13.84 99.05
C LEU A 430 87.02 15.17 98.33
N GLU A 431 87.67 16.27 98.70
CA GLU A 431 87.56 17.55 97.99
C GLU A 431 88.22 17.53 96.61
N ASN A 432 89.33 16.80 96.46
CA ASN A 432 89.95 16.57 95.14
C ASN A 432 89.12 15.64 94.26
N GLU A 433 88.53 14.59 94.83
CA GLU A 433 87.60 13.69 94.11
C GLU A 433 86.30 14.40 93.72
N LEU A 434 85.77 15.30 94.56
CA LEU A 434 84.67 16.20 94.20
C LEU A 434 85.07 17.20 93.10
N GLY A 435 86.33 17.67 93.10
CA GLY A 435 86.88 18.52 92.06
C GLY A 435 87.00 17.81 90.72
N GLU A 436 87.42 16.54 90.71
CA GLU A 436 87.50 15.71 89.50
C GLU A 436 86.12 15.28 89.01
N ALA A 437 85.19 14.93 89.90
CA ALA A 437 83.81 14.64 89.55
C ALA A 437 83.10 15.88 88.95
N ASN A 438 83.32 17.07 89.48
CA ASN A 438 82.73 18.30 88.92
C ASN A 438 83.35 18.69 87.57
N LYS A 439 84.63 18.39 87.34
CA LYS A 439 85.27 18.54 86.03
C LYS A 439 84.72 17.53 85.02
N GLU A 440 84.48 16.29 85.43
CA GLU A 440 83.91 15.26 84.56
C GLU A 440 82.42 15.51 84.29
N ILE A 441 81.65 16.02 85.26
CA ILE A 441 80.28 16.49 85.03
C ILE A 441 80.29 17.67 84.06
N SER A 442 81.22 18.62 84.17
CA SER A 442 81.33 19.73 83.21
C SER A 442 81.72 19.24 81.81
N ARG A 443 82.56 18.21 81.73
CA ARG A 443 82.97 17.55 80.47
C ARG A 443 81.83 16.75 79.83
N LEU A 444 81.06 16.01 80.63
CA LEU A 444 79.88 15.27 80.19
C LEU A 444 78.72 16.22 79.83
N THR A 445 78.57 17.35 80.53
CA THR A 445 77.55 18.35 80.19
C THR A 445 77.89 19.08 78.90
N THR A 446 79.18 19.35 78.65
CA THR A 446 79.63 19.91 77.37
C THR A 446 79.51 18.88 76.24
N LEU A 447 79.85 17.60 76.45
CA LEU A 447 79.61 16.53 75.48
C LEU A 447 78.13 16.28 75.21
N LEU A 448 77.26 16.38 76.22
CA LEU A 448 75.79 16.29 76.06
C LEU A 448 75.20 17.50 75.34
N SER A 449 75.75 18.70 75.52
CA SER A 449 75.35 19.91 74.77
C SER A 449 75.86 19.90 73.31
N GLN A 450 76.97 19.20 73.05
CA GLN A 450 77.54 19.03 71.71
C GLN A 450 77.04 17.76 71.01
N SER A 451 76.30 16.90 71.72
CA SER A 451 75.76 15.64 71.18
C SER A 451 74.79 15.90 70.02
N PRO A 452 75.03 15.28 68.84
CA PRO A 452 74.14 15.37 67.68
C PRO A 452 72.70 14.95 67.98
N ALA A 453 72.50 14.04 68.95
CA ALA A 453 71.18 13.59 69.36
C ALA A 453 70.37 14.72 70.02
N ARG A 454 71.00 15.58 70.83
CA ARG A 454 70.29 16.70 71.47
C ARG A 454 69.97 17.81 70.48
N LYS A 455 70.87 18.08 69.53
CA LYS A 455 70.60 19.01 68.41
C LYS A 455 69.56 18.47 67.44
N ALA A 456 69.49 17.16 67.23
CA ALA A 456 68.42 16.53 66.44
C ALA A 456 67.08 16.59 67.17
N ILE A 457 67.06 16.41 68.50
CA ILE A 457 65.86 16.56 69.32
C ILE A 457 65.40 18.02 69.37
N GLU A 458 66.30 18.99 69.50
CA GLU A 458 65.95 20.41 69.43
C GLU A 458 65.44 20.79 68.04
N LYS A 459 66.09 20.34 66.95
CA LYS A 459 65.57 20.55 65.59
C LYS A 459 64.23 19.86 65.33
N ALA A 460 63.98 18.69 65.89
CA ALA A 460 62.70 18.00 65.78
C ALA A 460 61.60 18.71 66.60
N LYS A 461 61.97 19.32 67.73
CA LYS A 461 61.06 20.17 68.50
C LYS A 461 60.77 21.47 67.76
N ASP A 462 61.78 22.12 67.19
CA ASP A 462 61.63 23.35 66.42
C ASP A 462 60.82 23.11 65.14
N SER A 463 61.05 22.00 64.41
CA SER A 463 60.23 21.64 63.25
C SER A 463 58.79 21.28 63.61
N LYS A 464 58.58 20.66 64.78
CA LYS A 464 57.24 20.39 65.31
C LYS A 464 56.54 21.67 65.75
N ILE A 465 57.26 22.63 66.33
CA ILE A 465 56.73 23.95 66.65
C ILE A 465 56.35 24.68 65.36
N GLU A 466 57.21 24.65 64.33
CA GLU A 466 56.93 25.29 63.03
C GLU A 466 55.72 24.66 62.31
N LEU A 467 55.55 23.33 62.38
CA LEU A 467 54.36 22.64 61.87
C LEU A 467 53.10 23.01 62.65
N LEU A 468 53.18 23.05 63.98
CA LEU A 468 52.05 23.46 64.82
C LEU A 468 51.70 24.94 64.64
N GLU A 469 52.67 25.79 64.33
CA GLU A 469 52.46 27.19 63.99
C GLU A 469 51.80 27.34 62.60
N LYS A 470 52.23 26.57 61.59
CA LYS A 470 51.56 26.49 60.28
C LYS A 470 50.14 25.95 60.39
N GLU A 471 49.93 24.87 61.13
CA GLU A 471 48.58 24.34 61.38
C GLU A 471 47.71 25.35 62.14
N LYS A 472 48.28 26.11 63.08
CA LYS A 472 47.58 27.20 63.76
C LYS A 472 47.23 28.34 62.81
N GLU A 473 48.12 28.70 61.88
CA GLU A 473 47.90 29.70 60.84
C GLU A 473 46.83 29.23 59.85
N ASP A 474 46.89 28.00 59.36
CA ASP A 474 45.89 27.36 58.50
C ASP A 474 44.53 27.27 59.20
N LEU A 475 44.50 26.93 60.49
CA LEU A 475 43.27 26.93 61.28
C LEU A 475 42.76 28.36 61.51
N HIS A 476 43.64 29.36 61.66
CA HIS A 476 43.24 30.77 61.73
C HIS A 476 42.74 31.28 60.37
N GLU A 477 43.27 30.79 59.25
CA GLU A 477 42.84 31.12 57.90
C GLU A 477 41.53 30.42 57.53
N ARG A 478 41.33 29.17 57.98
CA ARG A 478 40.04 28.46 57.93
C ARG A 478 39.00 29.10 58.84
N LEU A 479 39.37 29.58 60.02
CA LEU A 479 38.48 30.38 60.86
C LEU A 479 38.19 31.75 60.23
N ARG A 480 39.14 32.36 59.53
CA ARG A 480 38.91 33.60 58.77
C ARG A 480 38.02 33.36 57.55
N SER A 481 38.18 32.26 56.82
CA SER A 481 37.36 31.90 55.67
C SER A 481 35.94 31.50 56.12
N LEU A 482 35.80 30.76 57.22
CA LEU A 482 34.50 30.49 57.85
C LEU A 482 33.86 31.77 58.39
N LYS A 483 34.63 32.69 58.97
CA LYS A 483 34.13 33.98 59.44
C LYS A 483 33.71 34.88 58.27
N ASN A 484 34.43 34.86 57.15
CA ASN A 484 34.07 35.63 55.95
C ASN A 484 32.87 35.02 55.20
N ASN A 485 32.72 33.69 55.17
CA ASN A 485 31.54 33.02 54.61
C ASN A 485 30.31 33.12 55.54
N SER A 486 30.50 33.30 56.85
CA SER A 486 29.41 33.49 57.81
C SER A 486 28.86 34.92 57.89
N ILE A 487 29.49 35.90 57.23
CA ILE A 487 29.07 37.32 57.28
C ILE A 487 28.11 37.70 56.12
N ALA A 488 27.91 36.82 55.13
CA ALA A 488 27.02 37.09 53.98
C ALA A 488 25.55 36.59 54.14
N ALA A 489 25.19 35.92 55.24
CA ALA A 489 23.82 35.46 55.50
C ALA A 489 23.21 36.14 56.73
N MET A 490 22.62 37.30 56.46
CA MET A 490 21.72 38.14 57.25
C MET A 490 20.92 37.50 58.42
N THR A 491 21.01 38.16 59.59
CA THR A 491 19.90 38.63 60.47
C THR A 491 18.94 37.65 61.20
N THR A 492 19.22 37.38 62.50
CA THR A 492 18.42 37.56 63.77
C THR A 492 16.86 37.48 63.82
N PRO A 493 16.17 37.30 64.99
CA PRO A 493 16.55 36.79 66.35
C PRO A 493 15.48 35.96 67.17
N HIS A 494 15.85 35.22 68.23
CA HIS A 494 15.51 35.29 69.71
C HIS A 494 15.41 33.84 70.27
N LYS A 495 15.72 33.42 71.52
CA LYS A 495 15.84 34.03 72.88
C LYS A 495 16.50 33.00 73.86
N LEU A 496 17.25 33.52 74.87
CA LEU A 496 17.63 32.96 76.21
C LEU A 496 18.52 31.68 76.24
N ALA A 497 19.77 31.65 76.73
CA ALA A 497 20.43 32.12 77.96
C ALA A 497 20.08 31.35 79.25
N ASN A 498 20.78 30.23 79.53
CA ASN A 498 21.62 29.98 80.72
C ASN A 498 21.75 28.48 81.03
N GLY A 499 22.98 28.04 81.36
CA GLY A 499 23.20 26.81 82.15
C GLY A 499 24.38 25.93 81.74
N SER A 500 25.60 26.38 82.04
CA SER A 500 26.76 25.57 82.47
C SER A 500 27.10 24.27 81.72
N GLY A 501 28.17 24.35 80.92
CA GLY A 501 29.31 23.44 81.02
C GLY A 501 29.09 22.01 80.57
N ILE A 502 29.40 21.72 79.31
CA ILE A 502 30.20 20.57 78.81
C ILE A 502 30.20 20.68 77.27
N SER A 503 31.38 20.54 76.68
CA SER A 503 31.65 20.69 75.25
C SER A 503 30.84 19.69 74.39
N PRO A 504 30.15 20.12 73.32
CA PRO A 504 29.38 19.25 72.43
C PRO A 504 30.24 18.75 71.26
N MET A 505 31.19 17.85 71.55
CA MET A 505 31.83 17.03 70.52
C MET A 505 32.09 15.60 71.04
N HIS A 506 31.18 15.09 71.88
CA HIS A 506 31.27 13.73 72.43
C HIS A 506 29.91 13.02 72.55
N ARG A 507 28.87 13.50 71.86
CA ARG A 507 27.52 12.89 71.87
C ARG A 507 26.99 12.44 70.50
N GLN A 508 27.82 12.48 69.46
CA GLN A 508 27.46 12.02 68.11
C GLN A 508 28.41 10.91 67.59
N ILE A 509 29.06 10.18 68.51
CA ILE A 509 29.88 8.98 68.20
C ILE A 509 29.40 7.73 69.01
N LEU A 510 28.30 7.83 69.75
CA LEU A 510 27.62 6.67 70.37
C LEU A 510 26.19 6.47 69.87
N ALA A 511 26.04 6.52 68.54
CA ALA A 511 24.97 5.88 67.81
C ALA A 511 25.49 5.57 66.42
N MET A 512 26.15 4.41 66.29
CA MET A 512 26.37 3.58 65.08
C MET A 512 27.68 2.80 65.27
N SER A 513 27.63 1.73 66.06
CA SER A 513 28.54 0.61 65.87
C SER A 513 27.73 -0.68 65.75
N PHE A 514 28.00 -1.32 64.61
CA PHE A 514 27.60 -2.63 64.17
C PHE A 514 27.48 -3.66 65.31
N ARG A 515 26.30 -4.30 65.38
CA ARG A 515 26.17 -5.68 65.85
C ARG A 515 26.23 -6.61 64.63
N SER A 516 27.33 -7.32 64.48
CA SER A 516 27.40 -8.60 63.78
C SER A 516 27.10 -9.74 64.77
N PRO A 517 26.31 -10.77 64.40
CA PRO A 517 26.20 -11.99 65.17
C PRO A 517 27.23 -13.06 64.73
N LYS A 518 27.54 -13.92 65.70
CA LYS A 518 28.60 -14.94 65.78
C LYS A 518 28.44 -16.12 64.81
N THR A 519 29.57 -16.47 64.19
CA THR A 519 30.17 -17.79 63.84
C THR A 519 29.38 -18.97 63.24
N PRO A 520 30.07 -19.79 62.39
CA PRO A 520 29.50 -20.80 61.50
C PRO A 520 29.49 -22.22 62.11
N GLY A 521 28.67 -23.10 61.52
CA GLY A 521 28.61 -24.52 61.86
C GLY A 521 27.70 -25.39 60.97
N GLY A 522 27.81 -25.27 59.63
CA GLY A 522 27.37 -26.22 58.57
C GLY A 522 25.91 -26.75 58.53
N PRO A 523 25.47 -27.50 57.48
CA PRO A 523 26.10 -27.76 56.18
C PRO A 523 25.23 -27.39 54.95
N MET A 524 25.93 -27.04 53.87
CA MET A 524 25.68 -27.25 52.42
C MET A 524 24.27 -27.11 51.78
N ARG A 525 24.31 -26.49 50.58
CA ARG A 525 23.30 -26.32 49.50
C ARG A 525 22.67 -24.93 49.50
N ASP A 526 22.72 -24.11 48.47
CA ASP A 526 23.13 -24.27 47.08
C ASP A 526 23.67 -22.91 46.57
N LEU A 527 24.45 -22.94 45.49
CA LEU A 527 25.05 -21.79 44.81
C LEU A 527 23.97 -20.94 44.10
N SER A 528 23.89 -19.64 44.39
CA SER A 528 23.11 -18.68 43.56
C SER A 528 23.57 -17.23 43.72
N TRP A 529 24.82 -16.91 43.33
CA TRP A 529 25.31 -15.53 43.26
C TRP A 529 25.80 -15.14 41.86
N LEU A 530 24.99 -15.51 40.86
CA LEU A 530 25.11 -15.08 39.47
C LEU A 530 23.77 -14.59 38.91
N GLN A 531 22.90 -14.01 39.75
CA GLN A 531 21.54 -13.61 39.35
C GLN A 531 21.01 -12.35 40.06
N THR A 532 21.86 -11.33 40.25
CA THR A 532 21.44 -10.06 40.90
C THR A 532 21.72 -8.80 40.08
N THR A 533 21.58 -8.88 38.75
CA THR A 533 21.51 -7.69 37.87
C THR A 533 20.15 -7.55 37.15
N ILE A 534 19.10 -8.27 37.59
CA ILE A 534 17.77 -8.24 36.95
C ILE A 534 16.76 -7.35 37.72
N ASN A 535 17.02 -6.96 38.96
CA ASN A 535 16.04 -6.23 39.79
C ASN A 535 16.50 -4.82 40.18
N ASP A 536 16.81 -3.98 39.19
CA ASP A 536 16.82 -2.52 39.39
C ASP A 536 15.40 -1.98 39.05
N PRO A 537 14.69 -1.28 39.94
CA PRO A 537 13.30 -0.84 39.71
C PRO A 537 13.15 0.20 38.57
N THR A 538 14.25 0.73 38.05
CA THR A 538 14.30 1.61 36.87
C THR A 538 14.44 0.83 35.55
N THR A 539 15.00 -0.40 35.58
CA THR A 539 15.16 -1.26 34.39
C THR A 539 14.08 -2.34 34.27
N ALA A 540 13.36 -2.63 35.36
CA ALA A 540 12.20 -3.54 35.39
C ALA A 540 11.13 -3.27 34.29
N PRO A 541 10.73 -2.02 33.98
CA PRO A 541 9.79 -1.77 32.89
C PRO A 541 10.40 -2.04 31.50
N LEU A 542 11.71 -1.88 31.32
CA LEU A 542 12.38 -2.17 30.05
C LEU A 542 12.51 -3.67 29.81
N PHE A 543 12.82 -4.47 30.83
CA PHE A 543 12.80 -5.93 30.71
C PHE A 543 11.38 -6.46 30.48
N GLN A 544 10.37 -5.86 31.13
CA GLN A 544 8.98 -6.23 30.90
C GLN A 544 8.51 -5.84 29.48
N GLU A 545 9.00 -4.72 28.94
CA GLU A 545 8.71 -4.32 27.57
C GLU A 545 9.51 -5.13 26.54
N ILE A 546 10.76 -5.50 26.82
CA ILE A 546 11.54 -6.44 25.98
C ILE A 546 10.90 -7.82 25.98
N GLU A 547 10.46 -8.33 27.13
CA GLU A 547 9.77 -9.62 27.24
C GLU A 547 8.40 -9.57 26.56
N ARG A 548 7.70 -8.44 26.64
CA ARG A 548 6.47 -8.19 25.87
C ARG A 548 6.75 -8.17 24.37
N LEU A 549 7.77 -7.44 23.92
CA LEU A 549 8.18 -7.37 22.52
C LEU A 549 8.64 -8.73 22.00
N GLN A 550 9.36 -9.52 22.80
CA GLN A 550 9.73 -10.90 22.47
C GLN A 550 8.51 -11.81 22.37
N GLN A 551 7.55 -11.71 23.29
CA GLN A 551 6.30 -12.47 23.18
C GLN A 551 5.42 -12.02 22.00
N GLU A 552 5.47 -10.74 21.60
CA GLU A 552 4.80 -10.25 20.39
C GLU A 552 5.51 -10.74 19.13
N LEU A 553 6.84 -10.83 19.14
CA LEU A 553 7.65 -11.39 18.05
C LEU A 553 7.42 -12.90 17.91
N ASP A 554 7.38 -13.64 19.02
CA ASP A 554 7.09 -15.08 19.03
C ASP A 554 5.66 -15.35 18.54
N ARG A 555 4.67 -14.57 18.98
CA ARG A 555 3.29 -14.68 18.46
C ARG A 555 3.20 -14.29 16.98
N ALA A 556 4.00 -13.33 16.53
CA ALA A 556 4.06 -12.95 15.12
C ALA A 556 4.70 -14.06 14.29
N ASN A 557 5.77 -14.69 14.78
CA ASN A 557 6.43 -15.82 14.15
C ASN A 557 5.51 -17.05 14.12
N GLU A 558 4.85 -17.40 15.23
CA GLU A 558 3.82 -18.45 15.29
C GLU A 558 2.66 -18.15 14.32
N SER A 559 2.25 -16.88 14.18
CA SER A 559 1.24 -16.49 13.20
C SER A 559 1.72 -16.61 11.76
N ILE A 560 3.00 -16.35 11.50
CA ILE A 560 3.62 -16.52 10.19
C ILE A 560 3.70 -18.02 9.86
N ASP A 561 4.14 -18.85 10.80
CA ASP A 561 4.21 -20.30 10.64
C ASP A 561 2.81 -20.90 10.43
N GLU A 562 1.79 -20.50 11.20
CA GLU A 562 0.40 -20.91 10.96
C GLU A 562 -0.11 -20.44 9.58
N LYS A 563 0.33 -19.28 9.09
CA LYS A 563 -0.04 -18.79 7.75
C LYS A 563 0.69 -19.57 6.67
N LEU A 564 1.95 -19.95 6.89
CA LEU A 564 2.72 -20.81 5.99
C LEU A 564 2.11 -22.20 5.93
N ASP A 565 1.76 -22.82 7.07
CA ASP A 565 1.04 -24.09 7.12
C ASP A 565 -0.32 -24.01 6.41
N ARG A 566 -1.08 -22.93 6.61
CA ARG A 566 -2.36 -22.72 5.89
C ARG A 566 -2.15 -22.50 4.38
N LEU A 567 -1.05 -21.90 3.96
CA LEU A 567 -0.70 -21.72 2.54
C LEU A 567 -0.21 -23.03 1.92
N GLU A 568 0.53 -23.85 2.65
CA GLU A 568 0.93 -25.20 2.25
C GLU A 568 -0.28 -26.14 2.16
N ASP A 569 -1.17 -26.12 3.16
CA ASP A 569 -2.44 -26.86 3.15
C ASP A 569 -3.37 -26.38 2.04
N ALA A 570 -3.39 -25.07 1.73
CA ALA A 570 -4.13 -24.56 0.58
C ALA A 570 -3.47 -24.99 -0.75
N GLY A 571 -2.13 -25.02 -0.81
CA GLY A 571 -1.36 -25.47 -1.98
C GLY A 571 -1.54 -26.96 -2.27
N LEU A 572 -1.49 -27.81 -1.24
CA LEU A 572 -1.78 -29.25 -1.30
C LEU A 572 -3.28 -29.53 -1.45
N GLY A 573 -4.12 -28.66 -0.90
CA GLY A 573 -5.57 -28.64 -1.03
C GLY A 573 -6.01 -28.47 -2.48
N VAL A 574 -5.37 -27.59 -3.25
CA VAL A 574 -5.68 -27.39 -4.67
C VAL A 574 -5.32 -28.64 -5.49
N VAL A 575 -4.19 -29.30 -5.23
CA VAL A 575 -3.78 -30.52 -5.95
C VAL A 575 -4.63 -31.74 -5.54
N SER A 576 -5.04 -31.84 -4.29
CA SER A 576 -5.97 -32.89 -3.85
C SER A 576 -7.41 -32.65 -4.35
N LEU A 577 -7.88 -31.40 -4.42
CA LEU A 577 -9.17 -31.05 -5.01
C LEU A 577 -9.20 -31.31 -6.51
N THR A 578 -8.11 -31.04 -7.25
CA THR A 578 -8.03 -31.38 -8.67
C THR A 578 -8.06 -32.90 -8.87
N ASN A 579 -7.32 -33.66 -8.07
CA ASN A 579 -7.35 -35.13 -8.12
C ASN A 579 -8.72 -35.69 -7.71
N LEU A 580 -9.36 -35.15 -6.68
CA LEU A 580 -10.72 -35.54 -6.26
C LEU A 580 -11.78 -35.17 -7.31
N LEU A 581 -11.60 -34.06 -8.02
CA LEU A 581 -12.47 -33.67 -9.14
C LEU A 581 -12.25 -34.57 -10.36
N GLU A 582 -11.02 -34.98 -10.64
CA GLU A 582 -10.71 -35.96 -11.69
C GLU A 582 -11.28 -37.34 -11.37
N ASP A 583 -11.14 -37.80 -10.13
CA ASP A 583 -11.73 -39.05 -9.64
C ASP A 583 -13.26 -38.98 -9.63
N ALA A 584 -13.86 -37.87 -9.20
CA ALA A 584 -15.31 -37.66 -9.26
C ALA A 584 -15.81 -37.67 -10.72
N LYS A 585 -15.09 -37.02 -11.64
CA LYS A 585 -15.39 -37.08 -13.08
C LYS A 585 -15.24 -38.50 -13.64
N GLY A 586 -14.26 -39.27 -13.17
CA GLY A 586 -14.10 -40.69 -13.50
C GLY A 586 -15.29 -41.52 -13.03
N ARG A 587 -15.70 -41.35 -11.77
CA ARG A 587 -16.87 -42.03 -11.17
C ARG A 587 -18.15 -41.68 -11.91
N ILE A 588 -18.39 -40.41 -12.21
CA ILE A 588 -19.55 -39.97 -13.01
C ILE A 588 -19.60 -40.70 -14.35
N ARG A 589 -18.47 -40.77 -15.08
CA ARG A 589 -18.42 -41.52 -16.35
C ARG A 589 -18.72 -43.01 -16.17
N THR A 590 -18.26 -43.64 -15.09
CA THR A 590 -18.59 -45.05 -14.83
C THR A 590 -20.06 -45.26 -14.50
N LEU A 591 -20.66 -44.36 -13.72
CA LEU A 591 -22.08 -44.39 -13.36
C LEU A 591 -22.96 -44.10 -14.59
N GLU A 592 -22.60 -43.11 -15.41
CA GLU A 592 -23.27 -42.84 -16.69
C GLU A 592 -23.23 -44.06 -17.61
N ASN A 593 -22.08 -44.74 -17.71
CA ASN A 593 -21.98 -46.00 -18.46
C ASN A 593 -22.81 -47.13 -17.87
N GLN A 594 -22.99 -47.17 -16.54
CA GLN A 594 -23.86 -48.14 -15.88
C GLN A 594 -25.34 -47.82 -16.11
N ILE A 595 -25.74 -46.55 -16.03
CA ILE A 595 -27.09 -46.07 -16.37
C ILE A 595 -27.38 -46.39 -17.84
N ASP A 596 -26.45 -46.14 -18.77
CA ASP A 596 -26.60 -46.51 -20.18
C ASP A 596 -26.75 -48.02 -20.39
N ARG A 597 -26.07 -48.85 -19.58
CA ARG A 597 -26.21 -50.31 -19.63
C ARG A 597 -27.55 -50.76 -19.06
N LEU A 598 -27.99 -50.17 -17.95
CA LEU A 598 -29.25 -50.45 -17.28
C LEU A 598 -30.44 -50.00 -18.12
N THR A 599 -30.42 -48.77 -18.65
CA THR A 599 -31.44 -48.28 -19.60
C THR A 599 -31.51 -49.15 -20.85
N ARG A 600 -30.38 -49.59 -21.42
CA ARG A 600 -30.42 -50.58 -22.53
C ARG A 600 -30.96 -51.94 -22.11
N ARG A 601 -30.82 -52.35 -20.85
CA ARG A 601 -31.38 -53.61 -20.32
C ARG A 601 -32.88 -53.47 -20.08
N GLU A 602 -33.31 -52.35 -19.49
CA GLU A 602 -34.70 -51.98 -19.27
C GLU A 602 -35.44 -51.79 -20.59
N GLU A 603 -34.89 -51.08 -21.56
CA GLU A 603 -35.46 -50.98 -22.90
C GLU A 603 -35.60 -52.35 -23.56
N ARG A 604 -34.62 -53.25 -23.37
CA ARG A 604 -34.72 -54.63 -23.87
C ARG A 604 -35.80 -55.42 -23.15
N GLN A 605 -36.01 -55.20 -21.86
CA GLN A 605 -37.12 -55.77 -21.10
C GLN A 605 -38.47 -55.18 -21.53
N HIS A 606 -38.58 -53.86 -21.64
CA HIS A 606 -39.77 -53.16 -22.15
C HIS A 606 -40.15 -53.64 -23.55
N ARG A 607 -39.19 -53.70 -24.48
CA ARG A 607 -39.43 -54.23 -25.84
C ARG A 607 -39.81 -55.70 -25.85
N ARG A 608 -39.40 -56.49 -24.84
CA ARG A 608 -39.86 -57.89 -24.68
C ARG A 608 -41.29 -57.93 -24.13
N LEU A 609 -41.59 -57.13 -23.10
CA LEU A 609 -42.90 -57.04 -22.46
C LEU A 609 -43.97 -56.49 -23.41
N GLU A 610 -43.65 -55.47 -24.24
CA GLU A 610 -44.54 -54.93 -25.28
C GLU A 610 -44.87 -55.94 -26.40
N LYS A 611 -44.03 -56.96 -26.55
CA LYS A 611 -44.19 -58.02 -27.55
C LYS A 611 -44.80 -59.30 -26.97
N LEU A 612 -45.01 -59.39 -25.66
CA LEU A 612 -45.68 -60.52 -25.05
C LEU A 612 -47.18 -60.49 -25.41
N ARG A 613 -47.61 -61.57 -26.04
CA ARG A 613 -49.02 -61.87 -26.31
C ARG A 613 -49.37 -63.14 -25.55
N CYS A 614 -50.57 -63.22 -24.99
CA CYS A 614 -51.04 -64.45 -24.37
C CYS A 614 -51.06 -65.58 -25.40
N GLN A 615 -50.40 -66.71 -25.14
CA GLN A 615 -50.27 -67.81 -26.11
C GLN A 615 -51.61 -68.48 -26.44
N LYS A 616 -52.63 -68.35 -25.57
CA LYS A 616 -53.96 -68.95 -25.77
C LYS A 616 -54.93 -68.04 -26.56
N CYS A 617 -54.86 -66.72 -26.42
CA CYS A 617 -55.82 -65.79 -27.06
C CYS A 617 -55.18 -64.70 -27.95
N ARG A 618 -53.85 -64.61 -28.05
CA ARG A 618 -53.06 -63.67 -28.88
C ARG A 618 -53.29 -62.17 -28.66
N ILE A 619 -54.07 -61.79 -27.65
CA ILE A 619 -54.28 -60.40 -27.22
C ILE A 619 -52.97 -59.88 -26.58
N LYS A 620 -52.61 -58.61 -26.89
CA LYS A 620 -51.48 -57.92 -26.26
C LYS A 620 -51.80 -57.72 -24.77
N VAL A 621 -50.89 -58.13 -23.90
CA VAL A 621 -51.04 -57.92 -22.45
C VAL A 621 -50.29 -56.64 -22.11
N ASP A 622 -51.00 -55.55 -21.80
CA ASP A 622 -50.39 -54.32 -21.30
C ASP A 622 -49.98 -54.52 -19.84
N LEU A 623 -48.70 -54.80 -19.61
CA LEU A 623 -48.12 -54.99 -18.27
C LEU A 623 -47.70 -53.67 -17.60
N LYS A 624 -48.08 -52.51 -18.16
CA LYS A 624 -47.77 -51.19 -17.58
C LYS A 624 -48.37 -50.97 -16.18
N GLY A 625 -49.36 -51.77 -15.78
CA GLY A 625 -49.97 -51.71 -14.45
C GLY A 625 -49.22 -52.46 -13.36
N LEU A 626 -48.30 -53.37 -13.68
CA LEU A 626 -47.59 -54.16 -12.65
C LEU A 626 -46.40 -53.40 -12.05
N THR A 627 -45.78 -52.50 -12.81
CA THR A 627 -44.59 -51.73 -12.38
C THR A 627 -44.88 -50.61 -11.39
N SER A 628 -46.15 -50.19 -11.23
CA SER A 628 -46.54 -49.16 -10.26
C SER A 628 -46.86 -49.71 -8.86
N SER A 629 -46.66 -51.01 -8.61
CA SER A 629 -46.97 -51.65 -7.32
C SER A 629 -45.74 -51.95 -6.44
N ILE A 630 -44.58 -51.38 -6.77
CA ILE A 630 -43.34 -51.47 -5.97
C ILE A 630 -43.16 -50.14 -5.21
N GLY A 631 -44.18 -49.75 -4.44
CA GLY A 631 -44.23 -48.48 -3.72
C GLY A 631 -44.43 -48.59 -2.23
N ASP A 632 -45.01 -49.68 -1.73
CA ASP A 632 -45.33 -49.83 -0.30
C ASP A 632 -45.05 -51.27 0.17
N GLU A 633 -43.82 -51.54 0.59
CA GLU A 633 -43.50 -52.73 1.39
C GLU A 633 -43.20 -52.32 2.84
N SER A 634 -44.27 -52.18 3.60
CA SER A 634 -44.24 -52.28 5.07
C SER A 634 -45.60 -52.74 5.56
N SER A 635 -46.01 -53.95 5.13
CA SER A 635 -46.97 -54.83 5.83
C SER A 635 -47.33 -55.98 4.88
N ILE A 636 -46.69 -57.13 5.04
CA ILE A 636 -47.17 -58.49 4.75
C ILE A 636 -46.02 -59.43 5.16
N LEU A 637 -45.85 -59.57 6.47
CA LEU A 637 -45.16 -60.70 7.07
C LEU A 637 -46.21 -61.44 7.90
N GLU A 638 -47.10 -62.18 7.25
CA GLU A 638 -47.92 -63.21 7.90
C GLU A 638 -48.75 -64.00 6.87
N ALA A 639 -48.14 -65.03 6.28
CA ALA A 639 -48.83 -66.26 5.88
C ALA A 639 -47.81 -67.23 5.26
N SER A 640 -47.30 -68.17 6.05
CA SER A 640 -47.18 -69.60 5.69
C SER A 640 -46.34 -70.36 6.71
N THR A 641 -46.89 -70.57 7.90
CA THR A 641 -46.60 -71.77 8.70
C THR A 641 -47.67 -72.82 8.34
N MET A 642 -47.38 -73.65 7.34
CA MET A 642 -48.06 -74.93 7.16
C MET A 642 -47.00 -76.01 6.94
N SER A 643 -46.56 -76.56 8.05
CA SER A 643 -45.92 -77.86 8.13
C SER A 643 -46.91 -78.96 7.72
N LEU A 644 -46.56 -79.76 6.71
CA LEU A 644 -47.05 -81.13 6.59
C LEU A 644 -45.92 -82.06 6.08
N PRO A 645 -45.97 -83.35 6.46
CA PRO A 645 -44.81 -84.20 6.72
C PRO A 645 -44.46 -85.15 5.57
N GLU A 646 -43.32 -85.83 5.77
CA GLU A 646 -42.68 -86.89 4.97
C GLU A 646 -43.62 -87.80 4.16
N GLU A 647 -43.29 -88.02 2.87
CA GLU A 647 -43.60 -89.29 2.19
C GLU A 647 -42.42 -89.82 1.35
N PRO A 648 -42.20 -91.15 1.31
CA PRO A 648 -41.00 -91.84 0.85
C PRO A 648 -41.03 -92.19 -0.67
N PRO A 649 -39.98 -92.84 -1.24
CA PRO A 649 -39.49 -92.54 -2.59
C PRO A 649 -40.04 -93.47 -3.68
N THR A 650 -40.17 -92.94 -4.91
CA THR A 650 -40.27 -93.70 -6.18
C THR A 650 -39.78 -92.84 -7.37
N PRO A 651 -39.31 -93.42 -8.50
CA PRO A 651 -37.96 -93.19 -9.05
C PRO A 651 -37.83 -92.10 -10.14
N PRO A 652 -36.59 -91.66 -10.45
CA PRO A 652 -36.35 -90.52 -11.34
C PRO A 652 -36.48 -90.88 -12.81
N THR A 653 -37.53 -90.40 -13.46
CA THR A 653 -37.51 -90.12 -14.90
C THR A 653 -36.75 -88.81 -15.15
N LYS A 654 -36.07 -88.70 -16.31
CA LYS A 654 -35.17 -87.62 -16.78
C LYS A 654 -35.69 -86.16 -16.74
N THR A 655 -36.87 -85.95 -16.16
CA THR A 655 -37.50 -84.65 -15.87
C THR A 655 -37.05 -84.06 -14.52
N SER A 656 -36.67 -84.89 -13.54
CA SER A 656 -36.25 -84.44 -12.20
C SER A 656 -34.87 -83.76 -12.19
N GLU A 657 -33.93 -84.19 -13.02
CA GLU A 657 -32.63 -83.52 -13.18
C GLU A 657 -32.77 -82.14 -13.80
N LYS A 658 -33.65 -81.97 -14.81
CA LYS A 658 -33.92 -80.67 -15.41
C LYS A 658 -34.56 -79.71 -14.42
N LEU A 659 -35.47 -80.20 -13.58
CA LEU A 659 -36.07 -79.40 -12.51
C LEU A 659 -35.06 -79.06 -11.41
N ARG A 660 -34.15 -79.97 -11.04
CA ARG A 660 -33.04 -79.69 -10.11
C ARG A 660 -32.07 -78.66 -10.66
N ILE A 661 -31.70 -78.76 -11.94
CA ILE A 661 -30.84 -77.77 -12.60
C ILE A 661 -31.53 -76.40 -12.68
N ASN A 662 -32.83 -76.37 -12.99
CA ASN A 662 -33.60 -75.13 -13.02
C ASN A 662 -33.75 -74.53 -11.62
N LEU A 663 -34.00 -75.34 -10.58
CA LEU A 663 -34.04 -74.88 -9.19
C LEU A 663 -32.67 -74.39 -8.71
N GLN A 664 -31.58 -75.06 -9.09
CA GLN A 664 -30.22 -74.57 -8.82
C GLN A 664 -29.92 -73.27 -9.56
N ALA A 665 -30.40 -73.11 -10.79
CA ALA A 665 -30.25 -71.87 -11.55
C ALA A 665 -31.06 -70.72 -10.93
N VAL A 666 -32.29 -70.99 -10.48
CA VAL A 666 -33.12 -70.01 -9.77
C VAL A 666 -32.51 -69.66 -8.41
N ASN A 667 -32.01 -70.62 -7.65
CA ASN A 667 -31.32 -70.35 -6.38
C ASN A 667 -30.03 -69.53 -6.58
N ARG A 668 -29.28 -69.77 -7.67
CA ARG A 668 -28.14 -68.91 -8.03
C ARG A 668 -28.57 -67.51 -8.42
N GLN A 669 -29.70 -67.35 -9.10
CA GLN A 669 -30.25 -66.03 -9.43
C GLN A 669 -30.77 -65.29 -8.19
N LEU A 670 -31.38 -65.99 -7.24
CA LEU A 670 -31.82 -65.43 -5.97
C LEU A 670 -30.63 -65.01 -5.11
N ALA A 671 -29.59 -65.86 -5.00
CA ALA A 671 -28.35 -65.49 -4.31
C ALA A 671 -27.69 -64.27 -4.96
N ALA A 672 -27.59 -64.24 -6.29
CA ALA A 672 -27.04 -63.07 -6.99
C ALA A 672 -27.88 -61.79 -6.82
N MET A 673 -29.21 -61.90 -6.65
CA MET A 673 -30.04 -60.74 -6.32
C MET A 673 -29.90 -60.33 -4.85
N GLN A 674 -29.72 -61.29 -3.93
CA GLN A 674 -29.43 -60.99 -2.52
C GLN A 674 -28.09 -60.27 -2.38
N ASP A 675 -27.04 -60.74 -3.05
CA ASP A 675 -25.74 -60.08 -3.07
C ASP A 675 -25.83 -58.65 -3.66
N GLN A 676 -26.59 -58.48 -4.75
CA GLN A 676 -26.85 -57.15 -5.34
C GLN A 676 -27.60 -56.23 -4.38
N TRP A 677 -28.61 -56.75 -3.67
CA TRP A 677 -29.35 -56.00 -2.67
C TRP A 677 -28.49 -55.60 -1.47
N GLU A 678 -27.61 -56.49 -1.00
CA GLU A 678 -26.68 -56.20 0.08
C GLU A 678 -25.64 -55.14 -0.34
N GLU A 679 -25.13 -55.23 -1.57
CA GLU A 679 -24.26 -54.20 -2.15
C GLU A 679 -24.97 -52.85 -2.29
N GLU A 680 -26.21 -52.82 -2.75
CA GLU A 680 -27.01 -51.60 -2.85
C GLU A 680 -27.32 -51.02 -1.47
N ARG A 681 -27.67 -51.86 -0.50
CA ARG A 681 -27.88 -51.44 0.88
C ARG A 681 -26.61 -50.85 1.48
N HIS A 682 -25.45 -51.46 1.26
CA HIS A 682 -24.16 -50.93 1.70
C HIS A 682 -23.85 -49.58 1.03
N LYS A 683 -24.06 -49.45 -0.29
CA LYS A 683 -23.89 -48.19 -1.01
C LYS A 683 -24.79 -47.08 -0.45
N LEU A 684 -26.08 -47.36 -0.25
CA LEU A 684 -27.02 -46.40 0.31
C LEU A 684 -26.66 -45.99 1.74
N THR A 685 -26.19 -46.93 2.58
CA THR A 685 -25.70 -46.57 3.93
C THR A 685 -24.43 -45.73 3.89
N GLY A 686 -23.53 -45.98 2.93
CA GLY A 686 -22.33 -45.16 2.71
C GLY A 686 -22.69 -43.76 2.23
N GLU A 687 -23.60 -43.64 1.27
CA GLU A 687 -24.10 -42.34 0.79
C GLU A 687 -24.82 -41.55 1.90
N ASN A 688 -25.60 -42.22 2.74
CA ASN A 688 -26.27 -41.58 3.88
C ASN A 688 -25.27 -41.10 4.94
N ALA A 689 -24.18 -41.83 5.19
CA ALA A 689 -23.09 -41.38 6.06
C ALA A 689 -22.39 -40.13 5.48
N VAL A 690 -22.09 -40.13 4.18
CA VAL A 690 -21.50 -38.97 3.49
C VAL A 690 -22.42 -37.76 3.54
N LEU A 691 -23.73 -37.94 3.35
CA LEU A 691 -24.72 -36.86 3.47
C LEU A 691 -24.83 -36.34 4.91
N GLN A 692 -24.78 -37.20 5.92
CA GLN A 692 -24.76 -36.79 7.32
C GLN A 692 -23.49 -35.99 7.66
N ASP A 693 -22.33 -36.38 7.13
CA ASP A 693 -21.08 -35.64 7.32
C ASP A 693 -21.10 -34.30 6.56
N ALA A 694 -21.65 -34.26 5.34
CA ALA A 694 -21.87 -33.00 4.63
C ALA A 694 -22.82 -32.07 5.42
N THR A 695 -23.87 -32.62 6.03
CA THR A 695 -24.82 -31.86 6.86
C THR A 695 -24.16 -31.35 8.14
N LYS A 696 -23.29 -32.15 8.77
CA LYS A 696 -22.50 -31.72 9.95
C LYS A 696 -21.50 -30.62 9.60
N ARG A 697 -20.82 -30.71 8.47
CA ARG A 697 -19.89 -29.67 7.97
C ARG A 697 -20.63 -28.36 7.70
N LEU A 698 -21.75 -28.42 7.00
CA LEU A 698 -22.55 -27.24 6.69
C LEU A 698 -23.13 -26.61 7.97
N ASN A 699 -23.53 -27.41 8.96
CA ASN A 699 -23.92 -26.91 10.28
C ASN A 699 -22.74 -26.28 11.06
N ALA A 700 -21.51 -26.78 10.90
CA ALA A 700 -20.33 -26.18 11.51
C ALA A 700 -20.00 -24.82 10.85
N GLU A 701 -20.06 -24.74 9.52
CA GLU A 701 -19.88 -23.49 8.77
C GLU A 701 -20.92 -22.43 9.16
N VAL A 702 -22.19 -22.81 9.29
CA VAL A 702 -23.25 -21.90 9.74
C VAL A 702 -23.02 -21.42 11.18
N ARG A 703 -22.53 -22.29 12.08
CA ARG A 703 -22.17 -21.88 13.46
C ARG A 703 -20.98 -20.92 13.47
N ASN A 704 -19.95 -21.20 12.67
CA ASN A 704 -18.79 -20.33 12.56
C ASN A 704 -19.18 -18.95 12.03
N ALA A 705 -19.95 -18.88 10.93
CA ALA A 705 -20.47 -17.62 10.40
C ALA A 705 -21.34 -16.85 11.40
N LYS A 706 -22.14 -17.56 12.22
CA LYS A 706 -22.94 -16.94 13.29
C LYS A 706 -22.06 -16.40 14.43
N SER A 707 -20.99 -17.12 14.79
CA SER A 707 -20.04 -16.66 15.81
C SER A 707 -19.21 -15.46 15.35
N GLU A 708 -18.84 -15.40 14.06
CA GLU A 708 -18.19 -14.24 13.46
C GLU A 708 -19.12 -13.02 13.49
N LEU A 709 -20.40 -13.19 13.12
CA LEU A 709 -21.38 -12.12 13.21
C LEU A 709 -21.56 -11.60 14.65
N GLN A 710 -21.54 -12.50 15.63
CA GLN A 710 -21.61 -12.11 17.05
C GLN A 710 -20.38 -11.33 17.48
N ARG A 711 -19.17 -11.73 17.05
CA ARG A 711 -17.93 -10.98 17.33
C ARG A 711 -17.98 -9.57 16.77
N TYR A 712 -18.47 -9.38 15.53
CA TYR A 712 -18.65 -8.04 14.96
C TYR A 712 -19.61 -7.15 15.78
N VAL A 713 -20.73 -7.71 16.23
CA VAL A 713 -21.69 -6.98 17.08
C VAL A 713 -21.10 -6.68 18.45
N GLU A 714 -20.27 -7.55 18.99
CA GLU A 714 -19.56 -7.34 20.26
C GLU A 714 -18.49 -6.26 20.13
N THR A 715 -17.78 -6.17 19.01
CA THR A 715 -16.80 -5.09 18.75
C THR A 715 -17.46 -3.72 18.61
N GLU A 716 -18.62 -3.63 17.96
CA GLU A 716 -19.37 -2.36 17.89
C GLU A 716 -19.87 -1.92 19.28
N ARG A 717 -20.41 -2.86 20.06
CA ARG A 717 -20.85 -2.59 21.44
C ARG A 717 -19.68 -2.23 22.36
N ALA A 718 -18.50 -2.80 22.16
CA ALA A 718 -17.30 -2.43 22.91
C ALA A 718 -16.86 -1.00 22.57
N GLY A 719 -16.90 -0.62 21.29
CA GLY A 719 -16.62 0.74 20.84
C GLY A 719 -17.60 1.78 21.39
N GLU A 720 -18.90 1.47 21.40
CA GLU A 720 -19.93 2.34 22.02
C GLU A 720 -19.73 2.52 23.53
N ARG A 721 -19.35 1.44 24.24
CA ARG A 721 -19.03 1.51 25.67
C ARG A 721 -17.78 2.35 25.94
N GLY A 722 -16.76 2.24 25.08
CA GLY A 722 -15.57 3.08 25.15
C GLY A 722 -15.90 4.57 25.02
N LYS A 723 -16.73 4.95 24.04
CA LYS A 723 -17.22 6.33 23.89
C LYS A 723 -17.99 6.83 25.12
N ALA A 724 -18.87 6.00 25.66
CA ALA A 724 -19.66 6.36 26.85
C ALA A 724 -18.77 6.53 28.09
N ALA A 725 -17.73 5.70 28.26
CA ALA A 725 -16.75 5.83 29.34
C ALA A 725 -15.96 7.15 29.22
N MET A 726 -15.41 7.44 28.04
CA MET A 726 -14.67 8.68 27.77
C MET A 726 -15.55 9.93 27.94
N GLN A 727 -16.82 9.87 27.52
CA GLN A 727 -17.79 10.94 27.77
C GLN A 727 -18.06 11.15 29.26
N SER A 728 -18.17 10.05 30.04
CA SER A 728 -18.37 10.14 31.48
C SER A 728 -17.17 10.76 32.20
N GLU A 729 -15.95 10.49 31.74
CA GLU A 729 -14.71 11.08 32.26
C GLU A 729 -14.62 12.57 31.90
N LEU A 730 -14.98 12.93 30.67
CA LEU A 730 -15.05 14.32 30.24
C LEU A 730 -16.08 15.11 31.05
N ASP A 731 -17.21 14.51 31.41
CA ASP A 731 -18.22 15.13 32.28
C ASP A 731 -17.76 15.22 33.75
N ARG A 732 -16.88 14.33 34.21
CA ARG A 732 -16.24 14.45 35.54
C ARG A 732 -15.22 15.58 35.54
N ALA A 733 -14.35 15.64 34.53
CA ALA A 733 -13.33 16.68 34.39
C ALA A 733 -13.96 18.08 34.20
N ARG A 734 -15.09 18.19 33.51
CA ARG A 734 -15.85 19.47 33.44
C ARG A 734 -16.39 19.91 34.80
N ARG A 735 -16.81 18.97 35.64
CA ARG A 735 -17.29 19.28 37.00
C ARG A 735 -16.16 19.76 37.89
N THR A 736 -15.02 19.07 37.87
CA THR A 736 -13.82 19.47 38.63
C THR A 736 -13.29 20.84 38.19
N VAL A 737 -13.27 21.12 36.88
CA VAL A 737 -12.94 22.46 36.36
C VAL A 737 -13.90 23.52 36.89
N GLY A 738 -15.22 23.25 36.87
CA GLY A 738 -16.21 24.17 37.42
C GLY A 738 -16.03 24.45 38.92
N GLU A 739 -15.67 23.43 39.70
CA GLU A 739 -15.35 23.55 41.13
C GLU A 739 -14.08 24.39 41.33
N LEU A 740 -12.97 24.09 40.65
CA LEU A 740 -11.71 24.84 40.71
C LEU A 740 -11.87 26.30 40.27
N GLU A 741 -12.68 26.57 39.25
CA GLU A 741 -13.00 27.94 38.82
C GLU A 741 -13.76 28.72 39.91
N SER A 742 -14.68 28.07 40.63
CA SER A 742 -15.42 28.69 41.72
C SER A 742 -14.49 29.00 42.90
N GLU A 743 -13.63 28.05 43.27
CA GLU A 743 -12.63 28.22 44.31
C GLU A 743 -11.59 29.30 43.96
N LEU A 744 -11.16 29.38 42.69
CA LEU A 744 -10.27 30.45 42.21
C LEU A 744 -10.92 31.83 42.26
N LYS A 745 -12.24 31.91 42.01
CA LYS A 745 -12.99 33.16 42.17
C LYS A 745 -13.05 33.58 43.64
N GLU A 746 -13.26 32.63 44.55
CA GLU A 746 -13.25 32.89 45.99
C GLU A 746 -11.86 33.34 46.50
N GLU A 747 -10.78 32.67 46.10
CA GLU A 747 -9.42 33.07 46.49
C GLU A 747 -9.01 34.42 45.90
N ARG A 748 -9.41 34.73 44.66
CA ARG A 748 -9.24 36.08 44.09
C ARG A 748 -10.00 37.13 44.90
N GLY A 749 -11.14 36.78 45.48
CA GLY A 749 -11.88 37.63 46.42
C GLY A 749 -11.06 37.87 47.69
N ARG A 750 -10.61 36.80 48.35
CA ARG A 750 -9.80 36.84 49.58
C ARG A 750 -8.50 37.61 49.40
N LEU A 751 -7.78 37.40 48.29
CA LEU A 751 -6.54 38.14 47.98
C LEU A 751 -6.78 39.65 47.87
N ARG A 752 -7.88 40.07 47.23
CA ARG A 752 -8.24 41.50 47.16
C ARG A 752 -8.56 42.05 48.55
N GLU A 753 -9.30 41.30 49.37
CA GLU A 753 -9.62 41.70 50.75
C GLU A 753 -8.34 41.88 51.57
N LEU A 754 -7.47 40.87 51.60
CA LEU A 754 -6.17 40.90 52.28
C LEU A 754 -5.27 42.03 51.76
N MET A 755 -5.24 42.31 50.46
CA MET A 755 -4.51 43.46 49.90
C MET A 755 -5.05 44.79 50.44
N THR A 756 -6.38 44.95 50.53
CA THR A 756 -6.96 46.17 51.09
C THR A 756 -6.67 46.29 52.59
N GLU A 757 -6.69 45.19 53.33
CA GLU A 757 -6.34 45.16 54.75
C GLU A 757 -4.86 45.44 54.99
N GLN A 758 -3.97 44.89 54.17
CA GLN A 758 -2.54 45.19 54.18
C GLN A 758 -2.31 46.69 54.00
N SER A 759 -2.92 47.30 52.99
CA SER A 759 -2.77 48.75 52.74
C SER A 759 -3.30 49.61 53.90
N LYS A 760 -4.38 49.20 54.56
CA LYS A 760 -4.93 49.89 55.74
C LYS A 760 -4.00 49.75 56.95
N ALA A 761 -3.46 48.55 57.17
CA ALA A 761 -2.55 48.27 58.27
C ALA A 761 -1.20 48.98 58.09
N GLU A 762 -0.69 49.06 56.86
CA GLU A 762 0.53 49.81 56.51
C GLU A 762 0.34 51.32 56.75
N ARG A 763 -0.79 51.91 56.34
CA ARG A 763 -1.10 53.32 56.66
C ARG A 763 -1.17 53.58 58.17
N ARG A 764 -1.77 52.67 58.95
CA ARG A 764 -1.78 52.77 60.42
C ARG A 764 -0.36 52.70 61.00
N LYS A 765 0.49 51.81 60.46
CA LYS A 765 1.91 51.70 60.86
C LYS A 765 2.65 53.02 60.61
N GLU A 766 2.52 53.57 59.41
CA GLU A 766 3.12 54.86 59.04
C GLU A 766 2.64 56.00 59.95
N GLN A 767 1.34 56.04 60.27
CA GLN A 767 0.80 57.04 61.19
C GLN A 767 1.43 56.94 62.59
N VAL A 768 1.60 55.71 63.13
CA VAL A 768 2.26 55.51 64.42
C VAL A 768 3.75 55.87 64.34
N VAL A 769 4.45 55.57 63.24
CA VAL A 769 5.84 55.99 63.01
C VAL A 769 5.97 57.51 62.99
N LEU A 770 5.05 58.21 62.32
CA LEU A 770 5.04 59.67 62.30
C LEU A 770 4.79 60.25 63.70
N GLN A 771 3.90 59.66 64.48
CA GLN A 771 3.68 60.04 65.88
C GLN A 771 4.93 59.78 66.74
N LEU A 772 5.60 58.64 66.57
CA LEU A 772 6.86 58.33 67.26
C LEU A 772 7.92 59.39 66.97
N ARG A 773 8.16 59.70 65.69
CA ARG A 773 9.14 60.72 65.28
C ARG A 773 8.84 62.11 65.87
N ARG A 774 7.56 62.51 65.96
CA ARG A 774 7.16 63.76 66.61
C ARG A 774 7.45 63.72 68.11
N THR A 775 7.08 62.65 68.81
CA THR A 775 7.41 62.52 70.24
C THR A 775 8.92 62.47 70.50
N GLU A 776 9.70 61.88 69.59
CA GLU A 776 11.16 61.88 69.66
C GLU A 776 11.75 63.28 69.51
N SER A 777 11.23 64.10 68.58
CA SER A 777 11.65 65.50 68.43
C SER A 777 11.24 66.36 69.64
N ASP A 778 10.01 66.21 70.13
CA ASP A 778 9.56 66.94 71.32
C ASP A 778 10.41 66.56 72.55
N MET A 779 10.78 65.28 72.67
CA MET A 779 11.70 64.79 73.70
C MET A 779 13.12 65.37 73.58
N THR A 780 13.64 65.59 72.37
CA THR A 780 14.94 66.26 72.18
C THR A 780 14.85 67.74 72.52
N ASP A 781 13.78 68.41 72.11
CA ASP A 781 13.57 69.83 72.40
C ASP A 781 13.45 70.06 73.91
N VAL A 782 12.66 69.26 74.64
CA VAL A 782 12.56 69.37 76.11
C VAL A 782 13.89 69.08 76.79
N LYS A 783 14.69 68.11 76.29
CA LYS A 783 16.05 67.86 76.82
C LYS A 783 16.95 69.07 76.63
N ASP A 784 16.93 69.70 75.46
CA ASP A 784 17.77 70.86 75.15
C ASP A 784 17.35 72.08 75.98
N HIS A 785 16.05 72.32 76.15
CA HIS A 785 15.52 73.37 77.04
C HIS A 785 15.93 73.12 78.49
N LEU A 786 15.81 71.88 78.97
CA LEU A 786 16.21 71.49 80.33
C LEU A 786 17.72 71.70 80.54
N LEU A 787 18.56 71.39 79.54
CA LEU A 787 20.00 71.66 79.59
C LEU A 787 20.31 73.16 79.63
N LYS A 788 19.65 73.97 78.81
CA LYS A 788 19.79 75.44 78.82
C LYS A 788 19.38 76.03 80.18
N MET A 789 18.20 75.70 80.69
CA MET A 789 17.71 76.20 82.00
C MET A 789 18.62 75.75 83.15
N LYS A 790 19.16 74.52 83.09
CA LYS A 790 20.18 74.09 84.05
C LYS A 790 21.42 74.96 83.98
N GLN A 791 21.99 75.19 82.80
CA GLN A 791 23.17 76.03 82.63
C GLN A 791 22.93 77.45 83.15
N GLU A 792 21.79 78.06 82.80
CA GLU A 792 21.37 79.37 83.29
C GLU A 792 21.24 79.39 84.83
N ASN A 793 20.64 78.36 85.42
CA ASN A 793 20.53 78.25 86.88
C ASN A 793 21.92 78.14 87.55
N HIS A 794 22.86 77.36 86.98
CA HIS A 794 24.23 77.29 87.50
C HIS A 794 24.95 78.64 87.40
N THR A 795 24.74 79.40 86.32
CA THR A 795 25.31 80.75 86.19
C THR A 795 24.71 81.73 87.19
N LEU A 796 23.39 81.69 87.41
CA LEU A 796 22.71 82.55 88.39
C LEU A 796 23.10 82.17 89.82
N GLU A 797 23.24 80.89 90.14
CA GLU A 797 23.77 80.44 91.44
C GLU A 797 25.22 80.92 91.66
N ALA A 798 26.06 80.88 90.62
CA ALA A 798 27.42 81.41 90.70
C ALA A 798 27.43 82.94 90.91
N GLU A 799 26.56 83.67 90.22
CA GLU A 799 26.38 85.11 90.41
C GLU A 799 25.81 85.46 91.80
N LEU A 800 24.90 84.64 92.33
CA LEU A 800 24.31 84.79 93.66
C LEU A 800 25.37 84.57 94.75
N ARG A 801 26.24 83.57 94.60
CA ARG A 801 27.41 83.36 95.48
C ARG A 801 28.41 84.53 95.42
N GLY A 802 28.56 85.19 94.26
CA GLY A 802 29.43 86.36 94.10
C GLY A 802 28.86 87.68 94.65
N ASN A 803 27.54 87.80 94.78
CA ASN A 803 26.83 89.05 95.13
C ASN A 803 26.23 89.08 96.55
N SER A 804 26.68 88.21 97.46
CA SER A 804 26.16 88.08 98.84
C SER A 804 26.17 89.38 99.67
N ASN A 805 26.90 90.40 99.24
CA ASN A 805 27.08 91.66 99.95
C ASN A 805 26.07 92.77 99.56
N ILE A 806 25.18 92.53 98.57
CA ILE A 806 24.15 93.49 98.12
C ILE A 806 22.76 92.83 98.21
N GLU A 807 22.08 92.99 99.34
CA GLU A 807 20.83 92.28 99.69
C GLU A 807 19.71 92.38 98.64
N GLN A 808 19.52 93.54 98.00
CA GLN A 808 18.45 93.72 97.00
C GLN A 808 18.71 92.96 95.69
N LYS A 809 19.98 92.85 95.27
CA LYS A 809 20.35 92.08 94.08
C LYS A 809 20.32 90.58 94.35
N ALA A 810 20.70 90.16 95.57
CA ALA A 810 20.61 88.79 96.01
C ALA A 810 19.15 88.27 95.98
N ARG A 811 18.19 89.01 96.54
CA ARG A 811 16.75 88.63 96.50
C ARG A 811 16.19 88.49 95.09
N HIS A 812 16.61 89.35 94.16
CA HIS A 812 16.19 89.26 92.76
C HIS A 812 16.77 88.02 92.04
N LEU A 813 18.04 87.68 92.33
CA LEU A 813 18.66 86.45 91.81
C LEU A 813 18.05 85.20 92.46
N GLU A 814 17.72 85.23 93.75
CA GLU A 814 17.02 84.14 94.46
C GLU A 814 15.66 83.86 93.84
N MET A 815 14.88 84.90 93.54
CA MET A 815 13.58 84.76 92.87
C MET A 815 13.73 84.13 91.48
N LYS A 816 14.71 84.57 90.68
CA LYS A 816 15.00 83.98 89.37
C LYS A 816 15.50 82.53 89.45
N VAL A 817 16.31 82.20 90.45
CA VAL A 817 16.78 80.83 90.69
C VAL A 817 15.60 79.93 91.07
N ALA A 818 14.65 80.41 91.89
CA ALA A 818 13.43 79.69 92.23
C ALA A 818 12.52 79.49 91.00
N GLU A 819 12.30 80.55 90.20
CA GLU A 819 11.55 80.47 88.93
C GLU A 819 12.20 79.47 87.94
N ASN A 820 13.53 79.47 87.84
CA ASN A 820 14.28 78.50 87.04
C ASN A 820 14.19 77.08 87.60
N ALA A 821 14.11 76.91 88.92
CA ALA A 821 13.91 75.60 89.54
C ALA A 821 12.51 75.04 89.24
N ASP A 822 11.47 75.87 89.31
CA ASP A 822 10.09 75.49 88.99
C ASP A 822 9.93 75.12 87.51
N THR A 823 10.51 75.89 86.59
CA THR A 823 10.52 75.57 85.15
C THR A 823 11.32 74.30 84.84
N ILE A 824 12.44 74.05 85.52
CA ILE A 824 13.16 72.77 85.41
C ILE A 824 12.28 71.60 85.85
N GLU A 825 11.51 71.76 86.92
CA GLU A 825 10.61 70.70 87.40
C GLU A 825 9.43 70.47 86.45
N GLN A 826 8.87 71.53 85.86
CA GLN A 826 7.86 71.42 84.78
C GLN A 826 8.42 70.67 83.56
N LEU A 827 9.62 71.02 83.08
CA LEU A 827 10.27 70.33 81.96
C LEU A 827 10.60 68.85 82.28
N ARG A 828 10.88 68.52 83.56
CA ARG A 828 11.05 67.13 83.99
C ARG A 828 9.72 66.36 83.94
N GLN A 829 8.62 66.98 84.35
CA GLN A 829 7.28 66.40 84.28
C GLN A 829 6.87 66.18 82.82
N GLU A 830 7.03 67.18 81.95
CA GLU A 830 6.79 67.09 80.50
C GLU A 830 7.64 65.99 79.86
N ARG A 831 8.93 65.91 80.20
CA ARG A 831 9.81 64.83 79.74
C ARG A 831 9.29 63.46 80.19
N SER A 832 8.79 63.33 81.42
CA SER A 832 8.27 62.06 81.92
C SER A 832 7.01 61.61 81.17
N LEU A 833 6.08 62.54 80.89
CA LEU A 833 4.89 62.30 80.08
C LEU A 833 5.24 61.92 78.64
N LEU A 834 6.16 62.64 78.01
CA LEU A 834 6.62 62.32 76.65
C LEU A 834 7.34 60.97 76.59
N VAL A 835 8.08 60.55 77.63
CA VAL A 835 8.67 59.19 77.72
C VAL A 835 7.58 58.13 77.83
N GLU A 836 6.53 58.36 78.60
CA GLU A 836 5.40 57.43 78.70
C GLU A 836 4.67 57.30 77.37
N ASP A 837 4.41 58.41 76.69
CA ASP A 837 3.73 58.43 75.39
C ASP A 837 4.59 57.80 74.30
N HIS A 838 5.90 58.04 74.30
CA HIS A 838 6.84 57.36 73.41
C HIS A 838 6.82 55.84 73.65
N LYS A 839 6.81 55.37 74.91
CA LYS A 839 6.67 53.94 75.24
C LYS A 839 5.33 53.36 74.79
N LYS A 840 4.22 54.08 74.96
CA LYS A 840 2.89 53.65 74.48
C LYS A 840 2.85 53.55 72.96
N LEU A 841 3.40 54.53 72.26
CA LEU A 841 3.50 54.53 70.80
C LEU A 841 4.43 53.42 70.29
N GLN A 842 5.52 53.10 71.00
CA GLN A 842 6.42 52.01 70.64
C GLN A 842 5.71 50.65 70.75
N LYS A 843 4.89 50.43 71.79
CA LYS A 843 4.04 49.24 71.91
C LYS A 843 3.01 49.15 70.78
N ARG A 844 2.32 50.26 70.48
CA ARG A 844 1.38 50.32 69.33
C ARG A 844 2.09 50.04 68.00
N TYR A 845 3.33 50.50 67.84
CA TYR A 845 4.12 50.22 66.65
C TYR A 845 4.46 48.74 66.50
N SER A 846 4.85 48.05 67.59
CA SER A 846 5.08 46.60 67.55
C SER A 846 3.79 45.84 67.24
N GLU A 847 2.67 46.18 67.88
CA GLU A 847 1.37 45.53 67.64
C GLU A 847 0.90 45.70 66.19
N VAL A 848 0.98 46.92 65.64
CA VAL A 848 0.60 47.19 64.25
C VAL A 848 1.59 46.54 63.27
N SER A 849 2.88 46.47 63.59
CA SER A 849 3.88 45.80 62.76
C SER A 849 3.68 44.28 62.72
N GLU A 850 3.36 43.66 63.86
CA GLU A 850 2.97 42.24 63.93
C GLU A 850 1.70 41.98 63.12
N HIS A 851 0.70 42.86 63.21
CA HIS A 851 -0.52 42.73 62.41
C HIS A 851 -0.27 42.85 60.90
N VAL A 852 0.59 43.79 60.47
CA VAL A 852 1.02 43.90 59.06
C VAL A 852 1.75 42.63 58.60
N ASN A 853 2.64 42.07 59.42
CA ASN A 853 3.36 40.85 59.07
C ASN A 853 2.41 39.65 58.96
N LYS A 854 1.44 39.51 59.86
CA LYS A 854 0.41 38.46 59.78
C LYS A 854 -0.41 38.55 58.49
N ILE A 855 -0.88 39.75 58.12
CA ILE A 855 -1.63 39.94 56.86
C ILE A 855 -0.74 39.61 55.64
N ARG A 856 0.56 39.93 55.68
CA ARG A 856 1.51 39.57 54.60
C ARG A 856 1.70 38.06 54.49
N GLU A 857 1.82 37.36 55.60
CA GLU A 857 1.92 35.90 55.64
C GLU A 857 0.63 35.25 55.12
N GLU A 858 -0.54 35.71 55.55
CA GLU A 858 -1.85 35.26 55.06
C GLU A 858 -2.02 35.55 53.57
N HIS A 859 -1.59 36.72 53.09
CA HIS A 859 -1.61 37.06 51.67
C HIS A 859 -0.68 36.13 50.86
N ALA A 860 0.54 35.85 51.34
CA ALA A 860 1.45 34.93 50.67
C ALA A 860 0.91 33.49 50.64
N ALA A 861 0.31 33.01 51.75
CA ALA A 861 -0.33 31.69 51.80
C ALA A 861 -1.54 31.61 50.84
N SER A 862 -2.37 32.65 50.81
CA SER A 862 -3.51 32.75 49.88
C SER A 862 -3.05 32.81 48.42
N GLN A 863 -1.93 33.48 48.15
CA GLN A 863 -1.34 33.60 46.81
C GLN A 863 -0.82 32.25 46.31
N THR A 864 -0.06 31.53 47.13
CA THR A 864 0.41 30.17 46.78
C THR A 864 -0.76 29.19 46.60
N SER A 865 -1.81 29.28 47.43
CA SER A 865 -3.06 28.50 47.26
C SER A 865 -3.74 28.82 45.93
N HIS A 866 -3.83 30.09 45.55
CA HIS A 866 -4.38 30.54 44.27
C HIS A 866 -3.58 30.01 43.08
N ASP A 867 -2.25 30.11 43.13
CA ASP A 867 -1.36 29.64 42.08
C ASP A 867 -1.43 28.10 41.93
N ASN A 868 -1.52 27.36 43.05
CA ASN A 868 -1.70 25.90 43.03
C ASN A 868 -3.03 25.49 42.40
N ARG A 869 -4.15 26.15 42.75
CA ARG A 869 -5.46 25.86 42.14
C ARG A 869 -5.50 26.25 40.66
N ARG A 870 -4.78 27.30 40.27
CA ARG A 870 -4.63 27.69 38.87
C ARG A 870 -3.88 26.61 38.09
N HIS A 871 -2.77 26.12 38.62
CA HIS A 871 -2.02 25.03 38.02
C HIS A 871 -2.86 23.75 37.90
N GLN A 872 -3.64 23.39 38.92
CA GLN A 872 -4.57 22.25 38.87
C GLN A 872 -5.65 22.43 37.80
N LEU A 873 -6.18 23.63 37.63
CA LEU A 873 -7.14 23.94 36.57
C LEU A 873 -6.50 23.79 35.19
N ASP A 874 -5.28 24.31 35.00
CA ASP A 874 -4.54 24.19 33.73
C ASP A 874 -4.32 22.71 33.37
N LEU A 875 -3.97 21.86 34.34
CA LEU A 875 -3.84 20.40 34.15
C LEU A 875 -5.18 19.74 33.77
N GLN A 876 -6.28 20.07 34.45
CA GLN A 876 -7.60 19.51 34.14
C GLN A 876 -8.12 19.97 32.77
N VAL A 877 -7.77 21.19 32.33
CA VAL A 877 -8.09 21.67 30.98
C VAL A 877 -7.33 20.85 29.93
N LEU A 878 -6.05 20.57 30.15
CA LEU A 878 -5.27 19.70 29.27
C LEU A 878 -5.86 18.28 29.20
N GLU A 879 -6.24 17.70 30.34
CA GLU A 879 -6.91 16.38 30.39
C GLU A 879 -8.23 16.40 29.58
N VAL A 880 -9.04 17.45 29.68
CA VAL A 880 -10.26 17.61 28.88
C VAL A 880 -9.94 17.70 27.38
N GLU A 881 -8.87 18.40 27.00
CA GLU A 881 -8.44 18.47 25.60
C GLU A 881 -7.96 17.13 25.07
N ASP A 882 -7.19 16.38 25.86
CA ASP A 882 -6.71 15.04 25.52
C ASP A 882 -7.89 14.07 25.34
N LEU A 883 -8.85 14.07 26.28
CA LEU A 883 -10.07 13.27 26.17
C LEU A 883 -10.91 13.67 24.94
N ARG A 884 -10.96 14.95 24.57
CA ARG A 884 -11.62 15.42 23.34
C ARG A 884 -10.88 14.95 22.09
N ARG A 885 -9.54 15.02 22.06
CA ARG A 885 -8.73 14.53 20.95
C ARG A 885 -8.92 13.02 20.78
N ALA A 886 -8.88 12.25 21.86
CA ALA A 886 -9.13 10.81 21.85
C ALA A 886 -10.55 10.47 21.35
N LEU A 887 -11.59 11.18 21.82
CA LEU A 887 -12.95 11.00 21.30
C LEU A 887 -13.06 11.35 19.80
N SER A 888 -12.36 12.39 19.35
CA SER A 888 -12.35 12.78 17.94
C SER A 888 -11.63 11.75 17.06
N GLN A 889 -10.50 11.21 17.53
CA GLN A 889 -9.76 10.12 16.88
C GLN A 889 -10.60 8.85 16.80
N GLN A 890 -11.22 8.41 17.90
CA GLN A 890 -12.14 7.27 17.87
C GLN A 890 -13.35 7.50 16.96
N SER A 891 -13.83 8.75 16.84
CA SER A 891 -14.93 9.08 15.93
C SER A 891 -14.50 9.02 14.45
N SER A 892 -13.28 9.47 14.12
CA SER A 892 -12.76 9.42 12.76
C SER A 892 -12.34 8.00 12.36
N GLU A 893 -11.80 7.21 13.29
CA GLU A 893 -11.54 5.77 13.11
C GLU A 893 -12.83 5.01 12.83
N LEU A 894 -13.91 5.28 13.57
CA LEU A 894 -15.20 4.64 13.30
C LEU A 894 -15.80 5.10 11.97
N GLN A 895 -15.66 6.36 11.58
CA GLN A 895 -16.07 6.81 10.24
C GLN A 895 -15.27 6.10 9.14
N ARG A 896 -13.94 5.98 9.28
CA ARG A 896 -13.10 5.22 8.34
C ARG A 896 -13.53 3.75 8.27
N ALA A 897 -13.79 3.12 9.40
CA ALA A 897 -14.27 1.74 9.45
C ALA A 897 -15.66 1.57 8.83
N GLU A 898 -16.57 2.54 9.00
CA GLU A 898 -17.88 2.57 8.35
C GLU A 898 -17.76 2.74 6.82
N GLU A 899 -16.88 3.62 6.37
CA GLU A 899 -16.58 3.85 4.95
C GLU A 899 -15.93 2.62 4.30
N GLU A 900 -14.96 1.99 4.97
CA GLU A 900 -14.37 0.72 4.53
C GLU A 900 -15.42 -0.39 4.49
N ASN A 901 -16.28 -0.50 5.50
CA ASN A 901 -17.40 -1.45 5.48
C ASN A 901 -18.38 -1.16 4.32
N ALA A 902 -18.65 0.11 4.00
CA ALA A 902 -19.46 0.47 2.85
C ALA A 902 -18.77 0.10 1.53
N ARG A 903 -17.46 0.31 1.41
CA ARG A 903 -16.64 -0.14 0.26
C ARG A 903 -16.69 -1.65 0.12
N ILE A 904 -16.39 -2.41 1.18
CA ILE A 904 -16.45 -3.87 1.19
C ILE A 904 -17.86 -4.37 0.84
N LYS A 905 -18.93 -3.73 1.34
CA LYS A 905 -20.31 -4.07 0.96
C LYS A 905 -20.57 -3.82 -0.53
N SER A 906 -20.06 -2.72 -1.07
CA SER A 906 -20.17 -2.40 -2.50
C SER A 906 -19.41 -3.42 -3.36
N GLU A 907 -18.18 -3.77 -2.99
CA GLU A 907 -17.36 -4.78 -3.64
C GLU A 907 -18.01 -6.16 -3.55
N LYS A 908 -18.53 -6.56 -2.38
CA LYS A 908 -19.32 -7.79 -2.21
C LYS A 908 -20.54 -7.80 -3.13
N SER A 909 -21.20 -6.66 -3.33
CA SER A 909 -22.33 -6.55 -4.27
C SER A 909 -21.91 -6.69 -5.74
N ASP A 910 -20.74 -6.16 -6.11
CA ASP A 910 -20.16 -6.31 -7.45
C ASP A 910 -19.68 -7.73 -7.72
N VAL A 911 -19.01 -8.35 -6.75
CA VAL A 911 -18.64 -9.77 -6.80
C VAL A 911 -19.91 -10.63 -6.92
N ALA A 912 -20.96 -10.36 -6.15
CA ALA A 912 -22.23 -11.08 -6.29
C ALA A 912 -22.86 -10.91 -7.69
N ARG A 913 -22.81 -9.69 -8.26
CA ARG A 913 -23.26 -9.42 -9.65
C ARG A 913 -22.45 -10.20 -10.68
N THR A 914 -21.12 -10.22 -10.57
CA THR A 914 -20.25 -10.95 -11.50
C THR A 914 -20.41 -12.46 -11.37
N VAL A 915 -20.52 -12.99 -10.15
CA VAL A 915 -20.85 -14.41 -9.91
C VAL A 915 -22.19 -14.75 -10.56
N ALA A 916 -23.23 -13.93 -10.38
CA ALA A 916 -24.53 -14.15 -11.02
C ALA A 916 -24.46 -14.13 -12.56
N SER A 917 -23.66 -13.23 -13.16
CA SER A 917 -23.44 -13.24 -14.61
C SER A 917 -22.67 -14.47 -15.08
N LEU A 918 -21.63 -14.89 -14.34
CA LEU A 918 -20.87 -16.09 -14.65
C LEU A 918 -21.72 -17.35 -14.52
N GLU A 919 -22.60 -17.43 -13.52
CA GLU A 919 -23.58 -18.51 -13.42
C GLU A 919 -24.55 -18.52 -14.61
N ALA A 920 -25.02 -17.36 -15.05
CA ALA A 920 -25.90 -17.26 -16.22
C ALA A 920 -25.18 -17.71 -17.50
N ASP A 921 -23.91 -17.34 -17.66
CA ASP A 921 -23.06 -17.78 -18.77
C ASP A 921 -22.78 -19.28 -18.70
N LEU A 922 -22.48 -19.84 -17.53
CA LEU A 922 -22.34 -21.29 -17.35
C LEU A 922 -23.63 -22.04 -17.69
N ARG A 923 -24.79 -21.52 -17.28
CA ARG A 923 -26.11 -22.07 -17.67
C ARG A 923 -26.35 -21.95 -19.17
N ARG A 924 -25.82 -20.93 -19.84
CA ARG A 924 -25.91 -20.77 -21.30
C ARG A 924 -24.98 -21.73 -22.03
N VAL A 925 -23.71 -21.81 -21.63
CA VAL A 925 -22.73 -22.76 -22.18
C VAL A 925 -23.20 -24.20 -22.00
N LYS A 926 -23.80 -24.55 -20.85
CA LYS A 926 -24.40 -25.87 -20.63
C LYS A 926 -25.50 -26.17 -21.65
N ARG A 927 -26.42 -25.23 -21.89
CA ARG A 927 -27.48 -25.36 -22.91
C ARG A 927 -26.91 -25.47 -24.33
N ASP A 928 -25.91 -24.67 -24.66
CA ASP A 928 -25.25 -24.71 -25.97
C ASP A 928 -24.53 -26.06 -26.17
N ALA A 929 -23.85 -26.59 -25.14
CA ALA A 929 -23.23 -27.91 -25.17
C ALA A 929 -24.25 -29.05 -25.31
N GLU A 930 -25.39 -28.97 -24.61
CA GLU A 930 -26.50 -29.91 -24.77
C GLU A 930 -27.09 -29.85 -26.19
N ALA A 931 -27.24 -28.65 -26.76
CA ALA A 931 -27.68 -28.44 -28.14
C ALA A 931 -26.69 -29.05 -29.16
N PHE A 932 -25.39 -28.77 -29.01
CA PHE A 932 -24.36 -29.38 -29.85
C PHE A 932 -24.32 -30.92 -29.70
N GLY A 933 -24.57 -31.44 -28.49
CA GLY A 933 -24.73 -32.87 -28.26
C GLY A 933 -25.93 -33.46 -29.02
N GLY A 934 -27.05 -32.73 -29.07
CA GLY A 934 -28.22 -33.06 -29.88
C GLY A 934 -27.94 -33.06 -31.38
N ASP A 935 -27.29 -32.01 -31.88
CA ASP A 935 -26.92 -31.87 -33.30
C ASP A 935 -25.94 -32.98 -33.74
N LEU A 936 -24.95 -33.32 -32.91
CA LEU A 936 -24.03 -34.42 -33.18
C LEU A 936 -24.74 -35.78 -33.23
N LYS A 937 -25.74 -36.01 -32.36
CA LYS A 937 -26.59 -37.21 -32.44
C LYS A 937 -27.40 -37.23 -33.74
N ALA A 938 -28.05 -36.12 -34.09
CA ALA A 938 -28.80 -36.01 -35.34
C ALA A 938 -27.93 -36.21 -36.58
N LEU A 939 -26.71 -35.66 -36.60
CA LEU A 939 -25.74 -35.86 -37.68
C LEU A 939 -25.24 -37.30 -37.76
N ARG A 940 -25.02 -37.98 -36.62
CA ARG A 940 -24.69 -39.41 -36.61
C ARG A 940 -25.84 -40.24 -37.17
N ASP A 941 -27.08 -39.95 -36.79
CA ASP A 941 -28.26 -40.65 -37.30
C ASP A 941 -28.45 -40.40 -38.80
N GLN A 942 -28.24 -39.17 -39.27
CA GLN A 942 -28.27 -38.84 -40.70
C GLN A 942 -27.15 -39.54 -41.46
N LYS A 943 -25.93 -39.58 -40.92
CA LYS A 943 -24.81 -40.32 -41.52
C LYS A 943 -25.13 -41.81 -41.61
N GLU A 944 -25.68 -42.42 -40.56
CA GLU A 944 -26.07 -43.83 -40.57
C GLU A 944 -27.20 -44.10 -41.56
N ARG A 945 -28.17 -43.19 -41.71
CA ARG A 945 -29.21 -43.27 -42.75
C ARG A 945 -28.59 -43.22 -44.16
N LEU A 946 -27.71 -42.26 -44.42
CA LEU A 946 -27.02 -42.15 -45.71
C LEU A 946 -26.12 -43.35 -46.00
N GLU A 947 -25.49 -43.93 -44.99
CA GLU A 947 -24.71 -45.17 -45.13
C GLU A 947 -25.60 -46.37 -45.43
N ARG A 948 -26.79 -46.47 -44.81
CA ARG A 948 -27.79 -47.49 -45.18
C ARG A 948 -28.28 -47.30 -46.61
N GLU A 949 -28.61 -46.07 -47.01
CA GLU A 949 -29.03 -45.74 -48.37
C GLU A 949 -27.93 -46.07 -49.39
N LYS A 950 -26.66 -45.75 -49.09
CA LYS A 950 -25.53 -46.14 -49.94
C LYS A 950 -25.39 -47.65 -50.06
N LYS A 951 -25.51 -48.41 -48.96
CA LYS A 951 -25.49 -49.88 -49.01
C LYS A 951 -26.64 -50.44 -49.83
N ASP A 952 -27.84 -49.84 -49.74
CA ASP A 952 -29.00 -50.23 -50.53
C ASP A 952 -28.82 -49.91 -52.02
N GLU A 953 -28.24 -48.75 -52.35
CA GLU A 953 -27.88 -48.40 -53.74
C GLU A 953 -26.76 -49.29 -54.28
N GLU A 954 -25.72 -49.59 -53.50
CA GLU A 954 -24.68 -50.56 -53.86
C GLU A 954 -25.30 -51.94 -54.14
N ALA A 955 -26.23 -52.41 -53.31
CA ALA A 955 -26.95 -53.65 -53.53
C ALA A 955 -27.84 -53.60 -54.79
N LYS A 956 -28.48 -52.46 -55.11
CA LYS A 956 -29.24 -52.28 -56.36
C LYS A 956 -28.32 -52.30 -57.57
N VAL A 957 -27.18 -51.62 -57.51
CA VAL A 957 -26.16 -51.60 -58.56
C VAL A 957 -25.59 -53.00 -58.77
N GLU A 958 -25.31 -53.75 -57.71
CA GLU A 958 -24.83 -55.13 -57.80
C GLU A 958 -25.88 -56.06 -58.44
N ARG A 959 -27.17 -55.92 -58.09
CA ARG A 959 -28.25 -56.64 -58.76
C ARG A 959 -28.34 -56.27 -60.24
N ALA A 960 -28.25 -54.99 -60.58
CA ALA A 960 -28.26 -54.51 -61.96
C ALA A 960 -27.02 -55.02 -62.73
N GLN A 961 -25.84 -55.06 -62.11
CA GLN A 961 -24.63 -55.64 -62.69
C GLN A 961 -24.77 -57.14 -62.91
N LYS A 962 -25.37 -57.89 -62.00
CA LYS A 962 -25.66 -59.32 -62.19
C LYS A 962 -26.65 -59.55 -63.34
N GLN A 963 -27.66 -58.68 -63.48
CA GLN A 963 -28.60 -58.69 -64.60
C GLN A 963 -27.96 -58.32 -65.94
N THR A 964 -27.06 -57.33 -65.97
CA THR A 964 -26.34 -56.98 -67.21
C THR A 964 -25.29 -58.03 -67.56
N GLN A 965 -24.62 -58.64 -66.57
CA GLN A 965 -23.71 -59.76 -66.80
C GLN A 965 -24.42 -60.98 -67.37
N SER A 966 -25.64 -61.31 -66.91
CA SER A 966 -26.43 -62.39 -67.51
C SER A 966 -26.88 -62.04 -68.94
N GLN A 967 -27.31 -60.80 -69.18
CA GLN A 967 -27.61 -60.32 -70.54
C GLN A 967 -26.38 -60.38 -71.46
N ILE A 968 -25.20 -60.01 -70.97
CA ILE A 968 -23.94 -60.10 -71.72
C ILE A 968 -23.58 -61.56 -72.02
N ARG A 969 -23.85 -62.51 -71.12
CA ARG A 969 -23.65 -63.95 -71.40
C ARG A 969 -24.57 -64.43 -72.52
N ILE A 970 -25.86 -64.10 -72.46
CA ILE A 970 -26.83 -64.44 -73.51
C ILE A 970 -26.41 -63.83 -74.85
N LEU A 971 -26.06 -62.54 -74.87
CA LEU A 971 -25.59 -61.88 -76.09
C LEU A 971 -24.26 -62.45 -76.62
N LYS A 972 -23.38 -62.94 -75.73
CA LYS A 972 -22.14 -63.64 -76.15
C LYS A 972 -22.44 -65.01 -76.75
N GLU A 973 -23.41 -65.75 -76.20
CA GLU A 973 -23.88 -67.01 -76.76
C GLU A 973 -24.53 -66.80 -78.13
N GLU A 974 -25.36 -65.76 -78.28
CA GLU A 974 -25.94 -65.34 -79.58
C GLU A 974 -24.85 -64.89 -80.57
N LEU A 975 -23.83 -64.16 -80.12
CA LEU A 975 -22.69 -63.75 -80.94
C LEU A 975 -21.84 -64.95 -81.37
N GLN A 976 -21.67 -65.95 -80.52
CA GLN A 976 -20.97 -67.19 -80.86
C GLN A 976 -21.77 -68.02 -81.86
N ALA A 977 -23.10 -68.12 -81.69
CA ALA A 977 -24.00 -68.79 -82.62
C ALA A 977 -24.01 -68.11 -84.01
N THR A 978 -23.99 -66.77 -84.04
CA THR A 978 -23.89 -66.01 -85.30
C THR A 978 -22.51 -66.12 -85.93
N LYS A 979 -21.42 -66.11 -85.14
CA LYS A 979 -20.06 -66.37 -85.66
C LYS A 979 -19.90 -67.77 -86.23
N ALA A 980 -20.53 -68.79 -85.64
CA ALA A 980 -20.55 -70.13 -86.21
C ALA A 980 -21.25 -70.13 -87.58
N ARG A 981 -22.43 -69.50 -87.68
CA ARG A 981 -23.14 -69.32 -88.96
C ARG A 981 -22.31 -68.54 -90.00
N VAL A 982 -21.58 -67.51 -89.57
CA VAL A 982 -20.70 -66.73 -90.47
C VAL A 982 -19.56 -67.60 -90.99
N ARG A 983 -18.93 -68.42 -90.13
CA ARG A 983 -17.89 -69.37 -90.58
C ARG A 983 -18.42 -70.39 -91.60
N ASP A 984 -19.64 -70.88 -91.38
CA ASP A 984 -20.30 -71.79 -92.32
C ASP A 984 -20.56 -71.10 -93.67
N THR A 985 -20.93 -69.80 -93.66
CA THR A 985 -21.09 -69.01 -94.89
C THR A 985 -19.78 -68.57 -95.53
N GLU A 986 -18.73 -68.30 -94.75
CA GLU A 986 -17.38 -67.99 -95.24
C GLU A 986 -16.74 -69.20 -95.92
N ALA A 987 -16.96 -70.41 -95.39
CA ALA A 987 -16.60 -71.66 -96.06
C ALA A 987 -17.36 -71.87 -97.38
N GLY A 988 -18.61 -71.38 -97.47
CA GLY A 988 -19.38 -71.35 -98.72
C GLY A 988 -18.89 -70.29 -99.73
N LEU A 989 -18.41 -69.15 -99.26
CA LEU A 989 -17.94 -68.03 -100.10
C LEU A 989 -16.51 -68.22 -100.63
N GLN A 990 -15.66 -69.03 -99.97
CA GLN A 990 -14.35 -69.41 -100.50
C GLN A 990 -14.42 -70.23 -101.80
N ASN A 991 -15.58 -70.83 -102.12
CA ASN A 991 -15.79 -71.62 -103.33
C ASN A 991 -16.44 -70.84 -104.49
N HIS A 992 -16.62 -69.53 -104.38
CA HIS A 992 -17.33 -68.73 -105.40
C HIS A 992 -16.52 -67.52 -105.86
N VAL A 993 -15.86 -67.65 -107.01
CA VAL A 993 -15.23 -66.53 -107.74
C VAL A 993 -16.22 -66.02 -108.79
N CYS A 994 -16.80 -64.84 -108.56
CA CYS A 994 -17.41 -64.05 -109.64
C CYS A 994 -16.55 -62.81 -109.91
N ALA A 995 -16.00 -62.77 -111.12
CA ALA A 995 -15.43 -61.56 -111.69
C ALA A 995 -16.53 -60.49 -111.83
N ALA A 996 -16.27 -59.28 -111.33
CA ALA A 996 -17.17 -58.13 -111.51
C ALA A 996 -16.61 -57.21 -112.58
N ASP A 997 -17.43 -56.91 -113.60
CA ASP A 997 -17.10 -56.09 -114.77
C ASP A 997 -16.79 -54.62 -114.41
N GLU A 998 -15.87 -53.98 -115.16
CA GLU A 998 -15.45 -52.57 -115.00
C GLU A 998 -16.60 -51.54 -115.10
N SER A 999 -17.69 -51.88 -115.79
CA SER A 999 -18.90 -51.04 -115.87
C SER A 999 -19.62 -50.95 -114.52
N GLN A 1000 -19.58 -52.00 -113.70
CA GLN A 1000 -20.14 -51.99 -112.34
C GLN A 1000 -19.28 -51.14 -111.40
N LEU A 1001 -17.95 -51.13 -111.59
CA LEU A 1001 -17.04 -50.29 -110.80
C LEU A 1001 -17.24 -48.79 -111.04
N THR A 1002 -17.56 -48.35 -112.26
CA THR A 1002 -17.84 -46.93 -112.53
C THR A 1002 -19.18 -46.48 -111.94
N VAL A 1003 -20.21 -47.35 -111.99
CA VAL A 1003 -21.48 -47.12 -111.30
C VAL A 1003 -21.29 -47.08 -109.79
N LEU A 1004 -20.47 -47.97 -109.22
CA LEU A 1004 -20.11 -47.96 -107.80
C LEU A 1004 -19.30 -46.71 -107.41
N ARG A 1005 -18.38 -46.22 -108.25
CA ARG A 1005 -17.65 -44.96 -107.99
C ARG A 1005 -18.58 -43.74 -108.02
N LEU A 1006 -19.56 -43.71 -108.93
CA LEU A 1006 -20.56 -42.64 -108.98
C LEU A 1006 -21.50 -42.70 -107.76
N GLN A 1007 -21.91 -43.90 -107.36
CA GLN A 1007 -22.67 -44.14 -106.13
C GLN A 1007 -21.87 -43.68 -104.91
N HIS A 1008 -20.61 -44.05 -104.81
CA HIS A 1008 -19.72 -43.63 -103.72
C HIS A 1008 -19.52 -42.10 -103.69
N LYS A 1009 -19.41 -41.43 -104.85
CA LYS A 1009 -19.32 -39.96 -104.90
C LYS A 1009 -20.61 -39.29 -104.40
N ASN A 1010 -21.78 -39.88 -104.68
CA ASN A 1010 -23.07 -39.40 -104.20
C ASN A 1010 -23.26 -39.71 -102.70
N GLU A 1011 -22.82 -40.87 -102.23
CA GLU A 1011 -22.80 -41.24 -100.82
C GLU A 1011 -21.84 -40.32 -100.03
N CYS A 1012 -20.66 -40.00 -100.55
CA CYS A 1012 -19.72 -39.05 -99.95
C CYS A 1012 -20.32 -37.63 -99.86
N LYS A 1013 -21.07 -37.17 -100.88
CA LYS A 1013 -21.81 -35.90 -100.79
C LYS A 1013 -22.89 -35.95 -99.70
N GLY A 1014 -23.62 -37.06 -99.61
CA GLY A 1014 -24.60 -37.30 -98.53
C GLY A 1014 -23.96 -37.30 -97.14
N LEU A 1015 -22.80 -37.95 -96.99
CA LEU A 1015 -22.02 -37.97 -95.75
C LEU A 1015 -21.51 -36.58 -95.37
N ILE A 1016 -21.05 -35.76 -96.32
CA ILE A 1016 -20.64 -34.38 -96.05
C ILE A 1016 -21.81 -33.54 -95.51
N VAL A 1017 -23.01 -33.72 -96.08
CA VAL A 1017 -24.23 -33.04 -95.58
C VAL A 1017 -24.59 -33.56 -94.19
N GLN A 1018 -24.48 -34.87 -93.94
CA GLN A 1018 -24.72 -35.46 -92.63
C GLN A 1018 -23.70 -35.00 -91.58
N ILE A 1019 -22.42 -34.90 -91.93
CA ILE A 1019 -21.35 -34.37 -91.06
C ILE A 1019 -21.62 -32.89 -90.75
N ARG A 1020 -22.03 -32.09 -91.74
CA ARG A 1020 -22.40 -30.69 -91.52
C ARG A 1020 -23.60 -30.57 -90.59
N TYR A 1021 -24.62 -31.42 -90.75
CA TYR A 1021 -25.77 -31.50 -89.86
C TYR A 1021 -25.37 -31.93 -88.43
N LEU A 1022 -24.53 -32.97 -88.29
CA LEU A 1022 -24.07 -33.45 -86.99
C LEU A 1022 -23.16 -32.43 -86.28
N LYS A 1023 -22.29 -31.73 -87.02
CA LYS A 1023 -21.48 -30.63 -86.49
C LYS A 1023 -22.36 -29.49 -85.99
N ALA A 1024 -23.40 -29.12 -86.74
CA ALA A 1024 -24.39 -28.15 -86.30
C ALA A 1024 -25.18 -28.65 -85.08
N LYS A 1025 -25.53 -29.94 -85.02
CA LYS A 1025 -26.20 -30.56 -83.86
C LYS A 1025 -25.31 -30.50 -82.61
N PHE A 1026 -24.03 -30.84 -82.74
CA PHE A 1026 -23.08 -30.80 -81.63
C PHE A 1026 -22.84 -29.37 -81.14
N THR A 1027 -22.64 -28.41 -82.04
CA THR A 1027 -22.47 -27.00 -81.64
C THR A 1027 -23.71 -26.48 -80.92
N ARG A 1028 -24.93 -26.85 -81.37
CA ARG A 1028 -26.18 -26.53 -80.68
C ARG A 1028 -26.27 -27.15 -79.29
N GLU A 1029 -25.95 -28.43 -79.15
CA GLU A 1029 -25.98 -29.11 -77.86
C GLU A 1029 -24.95 -28.49 -76.91
N SER A 1030 -23.77 -28.15 -77.40
CA SER A 1030 -22.75 -27.45 -76.65
C SER A 1030 -23.21 -26.06 -76.22
N THR A 1031 -23.83 -25.27 -77.10
CA THR A 1031 -24.37 -23.94 -76.73
C THR A 1031 -25.53 -24.07 -75.74
N LEU A 1032 -26.42 -25.05 -75.93
CA LEU A 1032 -27.53 -25.32 -75.00
C LEU A 1032 -27.02 -25.72 -73.61
N ARG A 1033 -26.00 -26.58 -73.54
CA ARG A 1033 -25.36 -26.95 -72.25
C ARG A 1033 -24.69 -25.75 -71.59
N SER A 1034 -24.03 -24.88 -72.35
CA SER A 1034 -23.48 -23.61 -71.84
C SER A 1034 -24.58 -22.68 -71.31
N ASP A 1035 -25.67 -22.52 -72.05
CA ASP A 1035 -26.82 -21.68 -71.67
C ASP A 1035 -27.53 -22.23 -70.43
N LEU A 1036 -27.75 -23.55 -70.34
CA LEU A 1036 -28.24 -24.22 -69.14
C LEU A 1036 -27.28 -24.05 -67.95
N GLY A 1037 -25.97 -24.03 -68.21
CA GLY A 1037 -24.95 -23.69 -67.22
C GLY A 1037 -25.11 -22.26 -66.69
N PHE A 1038 -25.36 -21.28 -67.55
CA PHE A 1038 -25.68 -19.91 -67.15
C PHE A 1038 -27.01 -19.81 -66.40
N GLN A 1039 -28.05 -20.53 -66.83
CA GLN A 1039 -29.33 -20.60 -66.12
C GLN A 1039 -29.17 -21.21 -64.73
N LYS A 1040 -28.40 -22.29 -64.58
CA LYS A 1040 -28.09 -22.88 -63.26
C LYS A 1040 -27.36 -21.87 -62.37
N ARG A 1041 -26.34 -21.16 -62.88
CA ARG A 1041 -25.64 -20.12 -62.11
C ARG A 1041 -26.57 -18.98 -61.70
N TYR A 1042 -27.47 -18.56 -62.59
CA TYR A 1042 -28.47 -17.54 -62.30
C TYR A 1042 -29.49 -18.01 -61.24
N LEU A 1043 -29.99 -19.25 -61.34
CA LEU A 1043 -30.87 -19.85 -60.34
C LEU A 1043 -30.17 -20.03 -58.99
N LEU A 1044 -28.90 -20.41 -58.96
CA LEU A 1044 -28.10 -20.45 -57.74
C LEU A 1044 -27.90 -19.06 -57.14
N ALA A 1045 -27.71 -18.02 -57.95
CA ALA A 1045 -27.65 -16.65 -57.46
C ALA A 1045 -28.99 -16.15 -56.91
N LEU A 1046 -30.11 -16.56 -57.52
CA LEU A 1046 -31.46 -16.33 -56.99
C LEU A 1046 -31.69 -17.07 -55.68
N LEU A 1047 -31.30 -18.35 -55.60
CA LEU A 1047 -31.38 -19.16 -54.37
C LEU A 1047 -30.51 -18.56 -53.25
N ALA A 1048 -29.27 -18.16 -53.54
CA ALA A 1048 -28.42 -17.46 -52.57
C ALA A 1048 -29.02 -16.13 -52.11
N ARG A 1049 -29.77 -15.44 -52.99
CA ARG A 1049 -30.52 -14.24 -52.61
C ARG A 1049 -31.75 -14.60 -51.75
N CYS A 1050 -32.44 -15.71 -52.05
CA CYS A 1050 -33.52 -16.25 -51.24
C CYS A 1050 -33.02 -16.69 -49.86
N GLU A 1051 -31.89 -17.37 -49.76
CA GLU A 1051 -31.21 -17.75 -48.51
C GLU A 1051 -30.85 -16.50 -47.70
N ARG A 1052 -30.30 -15.45 -48.33
CA ARG A 1052 -30.06 -14.17 -47.64
C ARG A 1052 -31.33 -13.49 -47.15
N THR A 1053 -32.43 -13.63 -47.89
CA THR A 1053 -33.73 -13.15 -47.41
C THR A 1053 -34.30 -14.05 -46.31
N GLU A 1054 -34.05 -15.36 -46.33
CA GLU A 1054 -34.42 -16.28 -45.25
C GLU A 1054 -33.61 -16.03 -43.99
N THR A 1055 -32.30 -15.79 -44.09
CA THR A 1055 -31.48 -15.37 -42.93
C THR A 1055 -31.95 -14.02 -42.41
N ARG A 1056 -32.41 -13.12 -43.28
CA ARG A 1056 -33.01 -11.84 -42.88
C ARG A 1056 -34.38 -12.04 -42.25
N ILE A 1057 -35.20 -12.97 -42.73
CA ILE A 1057 -36.48 -13.34 -42.15
C ILE A 1057 -36.27 -14.02 -40.80
N LEU A 1058 -35.27 -14.90 -40.65
CA LEU A 1058 -34.88 -15.52 -39.39
C LEU A 1058 -34.32 -14.49 -38.40
N ALA A 1059 -33.55 -13.50 -38.86
CA ALA A 1059 -33.12 -12.38 -38.04
C ALA A 1059 -34.31 -11.51 -37.60
N ILE A 1060 -35.29 -11.28 -38.49
CA ILE A 1060 -36.54 -10.58 -38.17
C ILE A 1060 -37.39 -11.39 -37.19
N ILE A 1061 -37.45 -12.72 -37.33
CA ILE A 1061 -38.13 -13.64 -36.42
C ILE A 1061 -37.44 -13.65 -35.05
N ALA A 1062 -36.10 -13.62 -35.01
CA ALA A 1062 -35.34 -13.50 -33.78
C ALA A 1062 -35.54 -12.14 -33.07
N THR A 1063 -36.00 -11.12 -33.80
CA THR A 1063 -36.42 -9.82 -33.26
C THR A 1063 -37.91 -9.73 -32.91
N ILE A 1064 -38.70 -10.81 -33.05
CA ILE A 1064 -40.10 -10.85 -32.61
C ILE A 1064 -40.12 -10.81 -31.07
N GLY A 1065 -40.28 -9.61 -30.53
CA GLY A 1065 -40.25 -9.27 -29.11
C GLY A 1065 -40.23 -7.76 -28.87
N TYR A 1066 -39.85 -6.95 -29.87
CA TYR A 1066 -39.99 -5.50 -29.88
C TYR A 1066 -41.07 -5.06 -30.88
N PRO A 1067 -41.88 -4.03 -30.58
CA PRO A 1067 -43.07 -3.69 -31.37
C PRO A 1067 -42.68 -3.23 -32.79
N ALA A 1068 -43.32 -3.85 -33.77
CA ALA A 1068 -43.09 -3.71 -35.19
C ALA A 1068 -43.52 -2.33 -35.74
N THR A 1069 -42.70 -1.77 -36.64
CA THR A 1069 -43.18 -0.80 -37.64
C THR A 1069 -43.72 -1.57 -38.85
N GLU A 1070 -44.87 -1.14 -39.35
CA GLU A 1070 -45.59 -1.81 -40.45
C GLU A 1070 -44.75 -1.92 -41.73
N PRO A 1071 -44.77 -3.08 -42.43
CA PRO A 1071 -44.05 -3.24 -43.68
C PRO A 1071 -44.75 -2.49 -44.82
N VAL A 1072 -44.09 -1.47 -45.35
CA VAL A 1072 -44.49 -0.77 -46.58
C VAL A 1072 -44.46 -1.76 -47.77
N PRO A 1073 -45.50 -1.80 -48.64
CA PRO A 1073 -45.52 -2.68 -49.79
C PRO A 1073 -44.37 -2.33 -50.75
N SER A 1074 -43.49 -3.30 -51.01
CA SER A 1074 -42.36 -3.11 -51.92
C SER A 1074 -42.87 -2.83 -53.34
N ARG A 1075 -42.72 -1.58 -53.79
CA ARG A 1075 -42.99 -1.19 -55.18
C ARG A 1075 -42.09 -2.00 -56.13
N ARG A 1076 -42.70 -2.72 -57.08
CA ARG A 1076 -41.98 -3.46 -58.13
C ARG A 1076 -41.17 -2.45 -58.95
N LYS A 1077 -39.84 -2.61 -58.99
CA LYS A 1077 -38.95 -1.78 -59.81
C LYS A 1077 -39.44 -1.80 -61.26
N THR A 1078 -39.77 -0.63 -61.81
CA THR A 1078 -40.11 -0.49 -63.23
C THR A 1078 -38.92 -0.88 -64.08
N ARG A 1079 -39.17 -1.70 -65.12
CA ARG A 1079 -38.12 -2.25 -65.99
C ARG A 1079 -37.44 -1.08 -66.70
N THR A 1080 -36.13 -0.95 -66.53
CA THR A 1080 -35.35 0.09 -67.19
C THR A 1080 -35.42 -0.09 -68.71
N LEU A 1081 -35.37 1.00 -69.47
CA LEU A 1081 -35.40 0.97 -70.94
C LEU A 1081 -34.26 0.09 -71.49
N LYS A 1082 -33.12 0.05 -70.80
CA LYS A 1082 -32.02 -0.89 -71.04
C LYS A 1082 -32.43 -2.36 -70.88
N SER A 1083 -33.22 -2.71 -69.85
CA SER A 1083 -33.80 -4.06 -69.68
C SER A 1083 -34.75 -4.41 -70.82
N VAL A 1084 -35.60 -3.46 -71.24
CA VAL A 1084 -36.52 -3.67 -72.36
C VAL A 1084 -35.75 -3.83 -73.68
N VAL A 1085 -34.75 -2.99 -73.94
CA VAL A 1085 -33.87 -3.09 -75.12
C VAL A 1085 -33.10 -4.40 -75.12
N MET A 1086 -32.55 -4.83 -73.98
CA MET A 1086 -31.88 -6.13 -73.87
C MET A 1086 -32.87 -7.29 -74.07
N SER A 1087 -34.13 -7.16 -73.64
CA SER A 1087 -35.18 -8.14 -73.89
C SER A 1087 -35.56 -8.18 -75.37
N VAL A 1088 -35.67 -7.04 -76.04
CA VAL A 1088 -35.94 -6.95 -77.49
C VAL A 1088 -34.77 -7.48 -78.31
N LEU A 1089 -33.52 -7.16 -77.95
CA LEU A 1089 -32.33 -7.73 -78.56
C LEU A 1089 -32.25 -9.25 -78.34
N PHE A 1090 -32.60 -9.73 -77.15
CA PHE A 1090 -32.70 -11.15 -76.87
C PHE A 1090 -33.79 -11.82 -77.71
N VAL A 1091 -35.00 -11.25 -77.79
CA VAL A 1091 -36.09 -11.77 -78.64
C VAL A 1091 -35.68 -11.74 -80.12
N GLY A 1092 -34.98 -10.71 -80.57
CA GLY A 1092 -34.46 -10.62 -81.93
C GLY A 1092 -33.33 -11.62 -82.22
N ARG A 1093 -32.49 -11.95 -81.23
CA ARG A 1093 -31.50 -13.03 -81.34
C ARG A 1093 -32.16 -14.40 -81.28
N ALA A 1094 -33.12 -14.61 -80.39
CA ALA A 1094 -33.88 -15.84 -80.25
C ALA A 1094 -34.71 -16.13 -81.49
N ARG A 1095 -35.31 -15.10 -82.11
CA ARG A 1095 -36.04 -15.22 -83.37
C ARG A 1095 -35.12 -15.61 -84.52
N ARG A 1096 -33.97 -14.94 -84.69
CA ARG A 1096 -32.95 -15.32 -85.68
C ARG A 1096 -32.42 -16.73 -85.45
N ALA A 1097 -32.18 -17.12 -84.19
CA ALA A 1097 -31.79 -18.47 -83.84
C ALA A 1097 -32.91 -19.49 -84.14
N SER A 1098 -34.19 -19.11 -83.97
CA SER A 1098 -35.36 -19.94 -84.31
C SER A 1098 -35.57 -20.10 -85.81
N GLU A 1099 -35.22 -19.08 -86.60
CA GLU A 1099 -35.28 -19.10 -88.06
C GLU A 1099 -34.15 -19.97 -88.61
N ALA A 1100 -32.92 -19.76 -88.13
CA ALA A 1100 -31.79 -20.67 -88.39
C ALA A 1100 -32.07 -22.11 -87.91
N TRP A 1101 -32.84 -22.27 -86.83
CA TRP A 1101 -33.30 -23.56 -86.35
C TRP A 1101 -34.25 -24.22 -87.37
N ARG A 1102 -35.24 -23.47 -87.85
CA ARG A 1102 -36.20 -23.95 -88.87
C ARG A 1102 -35.51 -24.35 -90.17
N GLU A 1103 -34.56 -23.56 -90.67
CA GLU A 1103 -33.78 -23.88 -91.88
C GLU A 1103 -32.92 -25.14 -91.71
N GLN A 1104 -32.33 -25.34 -90.54
CA GLN A 1104 -31.54 -26.54 -90.27
C GLN A 1104 -32.44 -27.75 -89.94
N CYS A 1105 -33.66 -27.55 -89.42
CA CYS A 1105 -34.65 -28.61 -89.27
C CYS A 1105 -35.25 -29.04 -90.61
N SER A 1106 -35.50 -28.14 -91.56
CA SER A 1106 -35.89 -28.54 -92.91
C SER A 1106 -34.79 -29.33 -93.63
N SER A 1107 -33.51 -29.05 -93.34
CA SER A 1107 -32.39 -29.88 -93.81
C SER A 1107 -32.42 -31.30 -93.24
N LYS A 1108 -32.98 -31.51 -92.03
CA LYS A 1108 -33.16 -32.85 -91.43
C LYS A 1108 -34.16 -33.68 -92.23
N ASP A 1109 -35.26 -33.08 -92.67
CA ASP A 1109 -36.27 -33.78 -93.47
C ASP A 1109 -35.73 -34.12 -94.85
N ALA A 1110 -34.93 -33.23 -95.46
CA ALA A 1110 -34.21 -33.52 -96.71
C ALA A 1110 -33.17 -34.66 -96.55
N ILE A 1111 -32.43 -34.69 -95.43
CA ILE A 1111 -31.49 -35.78 -95.12
C ILE A 1111 -32.24 -37.09 -94.82
N ALA A 1112 -33.37 -37.03 -94.11
CA ALA A 1112 -34.20 -38.18 -93.80
C ALA A 1112 -34.83 -38.77 -95.07
N ALA A 1113 -35.32 -37.92 -95.98
CA ALA A 1113 -35.81 -38.33 -97.29
C ALA A 1113 -34.69 -38.94 -98.13
N ALA A 1114 -33.50 -38.33 -98.19
CA ALA A 1114 -32.35 -38.89 -98.89
C ALA A 1114 -31.90 -40.24 -98.31
N LEU A 1115 -31.91 -40.40 -96.98
CA LEU A 1115 -31.63 -41.68 -96.31
C LEU A 1115 -32.73 -42.72 -96.55
N GLN A 1116 -34.00 -42.31 -96.60
CA GLN A 1116 -35.10 -43.20 -96.97
C GLN A 1116 -35.00 -43.63 -98.43
N ASP A 1117 -34.59 -42.75 -99.34
CA ASP A 1117 -34.35 -43.10 -100.74
C ASP A 1117 -33.14 -44.03 -100.90
N VAL A 1118 -32.06 -43.82 -100.15
CA VAL A 1118 -30.93 -44.77 -100.10
C VAL A 1118 -31.38 -46.11 -99.53
N ARG A 1119 -32.21 -46.13 -98.49
CA ARG A 1119 -32.80 -47.37 -97.93
C ARG A 1119 -33.71 -48.07 -98.94
N ARG A 1120 -34.57 -47.33 -99.65
CA ARG A 1120 -35.44 -47.85 -100.72
C ARG A 1120 -34.61 -48.42 -101.87
N ARG A 1121 -33.51 -47.76 -102.26
CA ARG A 1121 -32.58 -48.25 -103.28
C ARG A 1121 -31.80 -49.48 -102.82
N ARG A 1122 -31.42 -49.58 -101.55
CA ARG A 1122 -30.80 -50.80 -100.99
C ARG A 1122 -31.78 -51.97 -100.96
N VAL A 1123 -33.06 -51.72 -100.64
CA VAL A 1123 -34.13 -52.73 -100.71
C VAL A 1123 -34.43 -53.14 -102.16
N ALA A 1124 -34.24 -52.25 -103.14
CA ALA A 1124 -34.42 -52.56 -104.56
C ALA A 1124 -33.23 -53.29 -105.21
N ILE A 1125 -32.01 -53.20 -104.63
CA ILE A 1125 -30.79 -53.84 -105.15
C ILE A 1125 -30.56 -55.23 -104.54
N THR A 1126 -31.28 -55.62 -103.48
CA THR A 1126 -31.28 -57.02 -103.01
C THR A 1126 -32.15 -57.88 -103.92
N PRO A 1127 -31.60 -58.84 -104.69
CA PRO A 1127 -32.42 -59.82 -105.38
C PRO A 1127 -33.02 -60.76 -104.32
N ASN A 1128 -34.34 -60.96 -104.39
CA ASN A 1128 -35.08 -61.94 -103.59
C ASN A 1128 -34.34 -63.29 -103.52
N PRO A 1129 -33.99 -63.80 -102.34
CA PRO A 1129 -33.96 -65.22 -102.09
C PRO A 1129 -35.34 -65.64 -101.59
N SER A 1130 -35.95 -66.52 -102.37
CA SER A 1130 -37.09 -67.36 -102.00
C SER A 1130 -37.03 -67.87 -100.54
N GLY A 1131 -38.16 -67.70 -99.84
CA GLY A 1131 -38.76 -68.67 -98.91
C GLY A 1131 -37.97 -69.11 -97.68
N ASN A 1132 -38.36 -68.62 -96.49
CA ASN A 1132 -38.98 -69.48 -95.46
C ASN A 1132 -39.43 -68.65 -94.26
N GLY A 1133 -40.58 -69.02 -93.71
CA GLY A 1133 -41.25 -68.28 -92.64
C GLY A 1133 -40.55 -68.34 -91.29
N ASN A 1134 -40.75 -67.29 -90.49
CA ASN A 1134 -41.45 -67.43 -89.23
C ASN A 1134 -41.81 -66.05 -88.67
N ALA A 1135 -43.09 -65.91 -88.33
CA ALA A 1135 -43.61 -64.80 -87.56
C ALA A 1135 -43.07 -64.84 -86.14
N VAL A 1136 -42.49 -63.74 -85.65
CA VAL A 1136 -42.41 -63.43 -84.22
C VAL A 1136 -42.65 -61.94 -84.04
N ALA A 1137 -43.79 -61.63 -83.43
CA ALA A 1137 -44.14 -60.31 -82.91
C ALA A 1137 -43.20 -59.91 -81.76
N GLY A 1138 -42.76 -58.66 -81.74
CA GLY A 1138 -41.83 -58.15 -80.74
C GLY A 1138 -41.99 -56.64 -80.51
N SER A 1139 -43.06 -56.30 -79.77
CA SER A 1139 -43.24 -55.15 -78.88
C SER A 1139 -42.37 -53.91 -79.12
N SER A 1140 -43.02 -52.83 -79.54
CA SER A 1140 -42.62 -51.48 -79.18
C SER A 1140 -42.46 -51.38 -77.65
N LYS A 1141 -41.42 -50.69 -77.20
CA LYS A 1141 -41.35 -50.19 -75.84
C LYS A 1141 -40.94 -48.73 -75.92
N ASP A 1142 -41.95 -47.88 -75.86
CA ASP A 1142 -41.83 -46.49 -75.52
C ASP A 1142 -41.04 -46.35 -74.21
N ARG A 1143 -40.08 -45.42 -74.21
CA ARG A 1143 -39.59 -44.81 -72.98
C ARG A 1143 -39.59 -43.31 -73.16
N SER A 1144 -40.56 -42.72 -72.46
CA SER A 1144 -40.52 -41.35 -71.92
C SER A 1144 -39.28 -41.14 -71.06
#